data_AF-A0A9K3NY02-F1
#
_entry.id   AF-A0A9K3NY02-F1
#
_cell.length_a   1.000
_cell.length_b   1.000
_cell.length_c   1.000
_cell.angle_alpha   90.00
_cell.angle_beta   90.00
_cell.angle_gamma   90.00
#
_symmetry.space_group_name_H-M   'P 1'
#
loop_
_entity.id
_entity.type
_entity.pdbx_description
1 polymer ?
#
loop_
_entity_poly.entity_id
_entity_poly.type
_entity_poly.pdbx_seq_one_letter_code
_entity_poly.pdbx_strand_id
1 'polypeptide(L)'
;MESFLKEFEHLRIPLEEINLATYNFDETRIIGHGGFGKVYKGELSHFKGRSMVAFKRLDSRFGQGVPEFWKEITILSRYTHGNLISLLGFCDEDGEKILVYEHASNGSLDRHLSSTTFTWTQRIKICLDAARGLSYLHDDKGTQQRVLHRDIKSASILLDANWNAKVSSMGLSKIPPINQQHTGLFTNVVGTIGYCDPTYIKTSFLTKESDVYSFGVVLLEVLCGKLCFEDRNGILVPLWKKSYEQNKLQEIIFDALKQQMDQNSLKTYSDIAFKCLHRSCEKRPTMPHVVEELETALAYQELYERAKLPKDYRNMLLTAAVPLNDISESGMKMLLLTGVLINSGKTWFSVNTDGEHCEMISIAECLTSTASESPHYIHSSEYVSRFTVGCYEPFGAKFKTHVRTQFLSPRITYTVNLVFKNKSNSPYIRLKYKLKGELSDSYSYLSDEREDGWLTAELYQFTSEQETVDLEIWFYTEFCPTLLIEGIEFLPLKKVEHEVLTDGKVDMQPISDDETYWEQKLPIDYEDMIKRSKDSMQWKTKEELYSILCKGFLISYGEEWFYLANNGKKCLLLPARATLEEDRWEWKPEPEARFEEVANCIFDTFGIFCKFSSKLLSPQTTYAAFLVYKLPDDYKSVDQPPPVQVVDEDSDSDSDSDSDSDSDSKEVYNIFLRTPQTPVISWNEKEEKTYKPSSRPNIKGLPKQRSDGWMEVQVHEFQTRANIKMISTCLNLSSNDMSLKGVIVLGVEFRPV
;
A
#
# COMPACT_ATOMS: atom_id res chain seq x y z
N MET A 1 51.28 -7.99 -22.62
CA MET A 1 50.07 -7.30 -23.10
C MET A 1 49.37 -8.14 -24.16
N GLU A 2 50.05 -8.63 -25.20
CA GLU A 2 49.46 -9.53 -26.20
C GLU A 2 48.85 -10.82 -25.64
N SER A 3 49.49 -11.50 -24.67
CA SER A 3 48.91 -12.70 -24.04
C SER A 3 47.67 -12.39 -23.20
N PHE A 4 47.60 -11.20 -22.61
CA PHE A 4 46.48 -10.72 -21.82
C PHE A 4 45.31 -10.32 -22.72
N LEU A 5 45.59 -9.68 -23.86
CA LEU A 5 44.59 -9.34 -24.87
C LEU A 5 43.97 -10.59 -25.50
N LYS A 6 44.76 -11.65 -25.72
CA LYS A 6 44.26 -12.96 -26.16
C LYS A 6 43.35 -13.64 -25.14
N GLU A 7 43.61 -13.48 -23.84
CA GLU A 7 42.78 -14.08 -22.76
C GLU A 7 41.33 -13.56 -22.81
N PHE A 8 41.16 -12.26 -23.09
CA PHE A 8 39.84 -11.58 -23.05
C PHE A 8 39.31 -11.20 -24.44
N GLU A 9 39.87 -11.76 -25.52
CA GLU A 9 39.49 -11.43 -26.90
C GLU A 9 37.99 -11.67 -27.17
N HIS A 10 37.44 -12.72 -26.54
CA HIS A 10 36.01 -13.07 -26.60
C HIS A 10 35.06 -12.02 -25.97
N LEU A 11 35.59 -11.06 -25.20
CA LEU A 11 34.82 -9.96 -24.59
C LEU A 11 34.96 -8.64 -25.36
N ARG A 12 35.72 -8.62 -26.46
CA ARG A 12 35.94 -7.41 -27.25
C ARG A 12 34.69 -7.08 -28.06
N ILE A 13 34.25 -5.83 -27.97
CA ILE A 13 33.12 -5.29 -28.71
C ILE A 13 33.66 -4.18 -29.64
N PRO A 14 33.37 -4.23 -30.95
CA PRO A 14 33.81 -3.19 -31.89
C PRO A 14 33.23 -1.82 -31.54
N LEU A 15 34.02 -0.75 -31.73
CA LEU A 15 33.57 0.61 -31.47
C LEU A 15 32.36 1.00 -32.33
N GLU A 16 32.26 0.47 -33.55
CA GLU A 16 31.13 0.68 -34.45
C GLU A 16 29.80 0.24 -33.83
N GLU A 17 29.76 -0.93 -33.17
CA GLU A 17 28.56 -1.42 -32.50
C GLU A 17 28.17 -0.54 -31.30
N ILE A 18 29.15 -0.04 -30.55
CA ILE A 18 28.92 0.87 -29.43
C ILE A 18 28.38 2.21 -29.92
N ASN A 19 28.93 2.75 -31.01
CA ASN A 19 28.43 3.97 -31.64
C ASN A 19 26.98 3.84 -32.08
N LEU A 20 26.62 2.71 -32.70
CA LEU A 20 25.24 2.42 -33.08
C LEU A 20 24.32 2.29 -31.85
N ALA A 21 24.74 1.55 -30.83
CA ALA A 21 23.96 1.33 -29.61
C ALA A 21 23.71 2.62 -28.80
N THR A 22 24.67 3.54 -28.82
CA THR A 22 24.62 4.80 -28.05
C THR A 22 24.22 6.02 -28.87
N TYR A 23 23.91 5.86 -30.16
CA TYR A 23 23.66 6.96 -31.10
C TYR A 23 24.82 7.98 -31.13
N ASN A 24 26.05 7.48 -31.30
CA ASN A 24 27.29 8.27 -31.25
C ASN A 24 27.48 9.00 -29.92
N PHE A 25 27.24 8.31 -28.80
CA PHE A 25 27.34 8.86 -27.45
C PHE A 25 26.44 10.09 -27.23
N ASP A 26 25.19 10.00 -27.68
CA ASP A 26 24.18 11.05 -27.51
C ASP A 26 23.99 11.41 -26.04
N GLU A 27 23.92 12.71 -25.72
CA GLU A 27 23.83 13.18 -24.33
C GLU A 27 22.53 12.75 -23.64
N THR A 28 21.45 12.51 -24.38
CA THR A 28 20.18 11.99 -23.86
C THR A 28 20.29 10.54 -23.36
N ARG A 29 21.35 9.82 -23.75
CA ARG A 29 21.63 8.45 -23.32
C ARG A 29 22.47 8.38 -22.05
N ILE A 30 22.92 9.51 -21.50
CA ILE A 30 23.75 9.51 -20.30
C ILE A 30 22.92 9.11 -19.07
N ILE A 31 23.41 8.13 -18.33
CA ILE A 31 22.81 7.63 -17.07
C ILE A 31 23.71 7.90 -15.84
N GLY A 32 24.96 8.31 -16.07
CA GLY A 32 25.90 8.64 -15.00
C GLY A 32 27.07 9.50 -15.46
N HIS A 33 27.55 10.33 -14.54
CA HIS A 33 28.74 11.15 -14.68
C HIS A 33 29.66 10.88 -13.48
N GLY A 34 30.95 10.68 -13.71
CA GLY A 34 31.92 10.50 -12.63
C GLY A 34 33.33 10.91 -13.02
N GLY A 35 34.26 10.87 -12.06
CA GLY A 35 35.67 11.24 -12.28
C GLY A 35 36.43 10.37 -13.28
N PHE A 36 35.84 9.24 -13.71
CA PHE A 36 36.40 8.32 -14.69
C PHE A 36 35.69 8.39 -16.06
N GLY A 37 34.76 9.34 -16.27
CA GLY A 37 34.08 9.53 -17.55
C GLY A 37 32.55 9.47 -17.47
N LYS A 38 31.91 9.40 -18.64
CA LYS A 38 30.45 9.36 -18.82
C LYS A 38 29.96 7.91 -18.99
N VAL A 39 28.79 7.61 -18.44
CA VAL A 39 28.12 6.31 -18.59
C VAL A 39 26.86 6.49 -19.43
N TYR A 40 26.76 5.75 -20.53
CA TYR A 40 25.63 5.78 -21.46
C TYR A 40 24.82 4.49 -21.36
N LYS A 41 23.51 4.54 -21.61
CA LYS A 41 22.69 3.35 -21.83
C LYS A 41 22.50 3.11 -23.33
N GLY A 42 22.44 1.84 -23.74
CA GLY A 42 22.08 1.47 -25.10
C GLY A 42 21.80 -0.02 -25.21
N GLU A 43 21.18 -0.42 -26.31
CA GLU A 43 20.87 -1.83 -26.57
C GLU A 43 22.02 -2.45 -27.39
N LEU A 44 22.54 -3.58 -26.94
CA LEU A 44 23.68 -4.25 -27.57
C LEU A 44 23.44 -5.76 -27.66
N SER A 45 23.89 -6.36 -28.76
CA SER A 45 24.02 -7.81 -28.89
C SER A 45 25.38 -8.25 -28.32
N HIS A 46 25.37 -9.13 -27.33
CA HIS A 46 26.57 -9.67 -26.68
C HIS A 46 26.42 -11.17 -26.43
N PHE A 47 27.42 -11.79 -25.80
CA PHE A 47 27.48 -13.25 -25.60
C PHE A 47 26.32 -13.85 -24.77
N LYS A 48 25.52 -13.04 -24.05
CA LYS A 48 24.32 -13.50 -23.34
C LYS A 48 23.00 -13.15 -24.06
N GLY A 49 23.07 -12.67 -25.30
CA GLY A 49 21.92 -12.22 -26.08
C GLY A 49 21.91 -10.71 -26.30
N ARG A 50 20.76 -10.20 -26.76
CA ARG A 50 20.53 -8.76 -26.97
C ARG A 50 19.84 -8.18 -25.74
N SER A 51 20.44 -7.17 -25.12
CA SER A 51 19.87 -6.55 -23.93
C SER A 51 20.27 -5.08 -23.79
N MET A 52 19.59 -4.36 -22.88
CA MET A 52 20.02 -3.02 -22.45
C MET A 52 21.29 -3.14 -21.60
N VAL A 53 22.31 -2.37 -21.95
CA VAL A 53 23.62 -2.37 -21.29
C VAL A 53 24.07 -0.95 -20.92
N ALA A 54 25.07 -0.86 -20.03
CA ALA A 54 25.69 0.40 -19.63
C ALA A 54 27.12 0.50 -20.17
N PHE A 55 27.39 1.56 -20.93
CA PHE A 55 28.69 1.87 -21.55
C PHE A 55 29.41 2.94 -20.73
N LYS A 56 30.43 2.55 -19.96
CA LYS A 56 31.31 3.48 -19.25
C LYS A 56 32.47 3.85 -20.15
N ARG A 57 32.38 5.03 -20.77
CA ARG A 57 33.41 5.59 -21.65
C ARG A 57 34.41 6.38 -20.82
N LEU A 58 35.66 5.93 -20.81
CA LEU A 58 36.73 6.59 -20.06
C LEU A 58 37.15 7.90 -20.72
N ASP A 59 37.40 8.92 -19.92
CA ASP A 59 37.98 10.17 -20.40
C ASP A 59 39.50 10.05 -20.48
N SER A 60 40.01 9.74 -21.69
CA SER A 60 41.44 9.53 -21.94
C SER A 60 42.26 10.83 -22.04
N ARG A 61 41.62 12.01 -21.99
CA ARG A 61 42.26 13.32 -22.26
C ARG A 61 43.44 13.67 -21.35
N PHE A 62 43.60 12.98 -20.21
CA PHE A 62 44.72 13.18 -19.28
C PHE A 62 45.55 11.91 -18.99
N GLY A 63 45.35 10.82 -19.74
CA GLY A 63 46.08 9.55 -19.56
C GLY A 63 45.82 8.81 -18.25
N GLN A 64 44.99 9.36 -17.35
CA GLN A 64 44.52 8.71 -16.13
C GLN A 64 43.42 7.68 -16.45
N GLY A 65 43.37 6.56 -15.74
CA GLY A 65 42.31 5.56 -15.91
C GLY A 65 42.66 4.33 -16.76
N VAL A 66 43.80 4.31 -17.47
CA VAL A 66 44.21 3.15 -18.30
C VAL A 66 44.58 1.93 -17.44
N PRO A 67 45.37 2.05 -16.35
CA PRO A 67 45.58 0.94 -15.44
C PRO A 67 44.28 0.43 -14.81
N GLU A 68 43.38 1.35 -14.45
CA GLU A 68 42.08 1.06 -13.83
C GLU A 68 41.16 0.30 -14.80
N PHE A 69 41.15 0.67 -16.07
CA PHE A 69 40.41 -0.03 -17.13
C PHE A 69 40.79 -1.51 -17.21
N TRP A 70 42.09 -1.78 -17.36
CA TRP A 70 42.58 -3.17 -17.44
C TRP A 70 42.38 -3.93 -16.14
N LYS A 71 42.46 -3.24 -15.00
CA LYS A 71 42.22 -3.84 -13.69
C LYS A 71 40.78 -4.29 -13.53
N GLU A 72 39.83 -3.43 -13.92
CA GLU A 72 38.39 -3.70 -13.88
C GLU A 72 38.04 -4.90 -14.79
N ILE A 73 38.58 -4.96 -16.01
CA ILE A 73 38.43 -6.12 -16.92
C ILE A 73 38.96 -7.39 -16.26
N THR A 74 40.18 -7.35 -15.72
CA THR A 74 40.82 -8.54 -15.12
C THR A 74 39.98 -9.11 -13.98
N ILE A 75 39.43 -8.25 -13.12
CA ILE A 75 38.67 -8.67 -11.95
C ILE A 75 37.29 -9.17 -12.37
N LEU A 76 36.51 -8.36 -13.11
CA LEU A 76 35.13 -8.74 -13.43
C LEU A 76 35.03 -9.91 -14.41
N SER A 77 36.09 -10.21 -15.17
CA SER A 77 36.13 -11.43 -16.00
C SER A 77 36.45 -12.70 -15.21
N ARG A 78 37.04 -12.59 -14.01
CA ARG A 78 37.47 -13.74 -13.19
C ARG A 78 36.58 -14.00 -11.98
N TYR A 79 35.91 -12.97 -11.48
CA TYR A 79 35.09 -13.02 -10.27
C TYR A 79 33.63 -12.71 -10.64
N THR A 80 32.75 -13.70 -10.50
CA THR A 80 31.32 -13.59 -10.87
C THR A 80 30.44 -13.96 -9.68
N HIS A 81 29.51 -13.08 -9.33
CA HIS A 81 28.58 -13.27 -8.23
C HIS A 81 27.32 -12.43 -8.46
N GLY A 82 26.16 -12.85 -7.94
CA GLY A 82 24.88 -12.15 -8.15
C GLY A 82 24.88 -10.69 -7.68
N ASN A 83 25.62 -10.42 -6.59
CA ASN A 83 25.79 -9.08 -6.01
C ASN A 83 27.07 -8.36 -6.46
N LEU A 84 27.69 -8.77 -7.57
CA LEU A 84 28.71 -8.00 -8.27
C LEU A 84 28.17 -7.58 -9.63
N ILE A 85 28.57 -6.39 -10.11
CA ILE A 85 28.20 -5.96 -11.46
C ILE A 85 28.89 -6.86 -12.51
N SER A 86 28.13 -7.34 -13.47
CA SER A 86 28.66 -8.18 -14.55
C SER A 86 29.26 -7.34 -15.66
N LEU A 87 30.52 -7.62 -16.02
CA LEU A 87 31.12 -7.15 -17.27
C LEU A 87 30.61 -8.00 -18.43
N LEU A 88 30.06 -7.34 -19.45
CA LEU A 88 29.56 -7.97 -20.67
C LEU A 88 30.54 -7.84 -21.84
N GLY A 89 31.43 -6.86 -21.78
CA GLY A 89 32.53 -6.71 -22.73
C GLY A 89 33.29 -5.40 -22.56
N PHE A 90 34.23 -5.14 -23.47
CA PHE A 90 35.00 -3.90 -23.51
C PHE A 90 35.39 -3.52 -24.95
N CYS A 91 35.73 -2.24 -25.14
CA CYS A 91 36.30 -1.70 -26.38
C CYS A 91 37.64 -1.01 -26.08
N ASP A 92 38.62 -1.27 -26.95
CA ASP A 92 39.91 -0.58 -27.00
C ASP A 92 40.30 -0.34 -28.47
N GLU A 93 39.66 0.64 -29.10
CA GLU A 93 39.74 0.95 -30.54
C GLU A 93 39.77 2.46 -30.74
N ASP A 94 40.54 2.94 -31.72
CA ASP A 94 40.64 4.35 -32.10
C ASP A 94 40.92 5.33 -30.94
N GLY A 95 41.60 4.86 -29.90
CA GLY A 95 41.90 5.66 -28.70
C GLY A 95 40.76 5.70 -27.67
N GLU A 96 39.62 5.06 -27.94
CA GLU A 96 38.50 4.89 -27.02
C GLU A 96 38.70 3.68 -26.11
N LYS A 97 38.44 3.88 -24.82
CA LYS A 97 38.40 2.80 -23.82
C LYS A 97 37.03 2.76 -23.15
N ILE A 98 36.28 1.70 -23.38
CA ILE A 98 34.88 1.62 -22.97
C ILE A 98 34.63 0.27 -22.29
N LEU A 99 34.01 0.30 -21.11
CA LEU A 99 33.56 -0.91 -20.40
C LEU A 99 32.06 -1.06 -20.57
N VAL A 100 31.61 -2.27 -20.86
CA VAL A 100 30.19 -2.60 -21.10
C VAL A 100 29.69 -3.50 -19.98
N TYR A 101 28.69 -3.03 -19.23
CA TYR A 101 28.11 -3.72 -18.08
C TYR A 101 26.66 -4.11 -18.31
N GLU A 102 26.18 -5.06 -17.50
CA GLU A 102 24.73 -5.23 -17.31
C GLU A 102 24.10 -3.90 -16.84
N HIS A 103 22.86 -3.63 -17.28
CA HIS A 103 22.17 -2.39 -16.92
C HIS A 103 21.46 -2.49 -15.57
N ALA A 104 22.03 -1.85 -14.54
CA ALA A 104 21.39 -1.63 -13.26
C ALA A 104 20.41 -0.44 -13.35
N SER A 105 19.15 -0.73 -13.68
CA SER A 105 18.16 0.27 -14.11
C SER A 105 17.79 1.31 -13.04
N ASN A 106 17.93 0.97 -11.76
CA ASN A 106 17.63 1.88 -10.66
C ASN A 106 18.84 2.76 -10.26
N GLY A 107 19.95 2.68 -10.98
CA GLY A 107 21.12 3.52 -10.73
C GLY A 107 21.84 3.17 -9.43
N SER A 108 22.53 4.14 -8.84
CA SER A 108 23.39 3.96 -7.67
C SER A 108 22.68 4.29 -6.35
N LEU A 109 23.06 3.62 -5.25
CA LEU A 109 22.42 3.72 -3.93
C LEU A 109 22.47 5.14 -3.33
N ASP A 110 23.52 5.91 -3.61
CA ASP A 110 23.67 7.30 -3.18
C ASP A 110 22.47 8.18 -3.60
N ARG A 111 21.84 7.89 -4.73
CA ARG A 111 20.67 8.62 -5.24
C ARG A 111 19.38 8.32 -4.46
N HIS A 112 19.36 7.26 -3.66
CA HIS A 112 18.17 6.77 -2.96
C HIS A 112 18.26 6.92 -1.44
N LEU A 113 19.38 7.40 -0.90
CA LEU A 113 19.60 7.49 0.55
C LEU A 113 18.49 8.29 1.26
N SER A 114 18.09 9.42 0.70
CA SER A 114 17.03 10.29 1.23
C SER A 114 15.61 9.91 0.78
N SER A 115 15.44 8.79 0.06
CA SER A 115 14.13 8.36 -0.42
C SER A 115 13.25 7.87 0.74
N THR A 116 12.05 8.43 0.85
CA THR A 116 11.01 7.99 1.80
C THR A 116 10.31 6.71 1.36
N THR A 117 10.52 6.26 0.11
CA THR A 117 9.86 5.06 -0.42
C THR A 117 10.52 3.76 0.03
N PHE A 118 11.76 3.80 0.52
CA PHE A 118 12.47 2.61 0.96
C PHE A 118 12.20 2.29 2.42
N THR A 119 11.55 1.16 2.66
CA THR A 119 11.35 0.61 4.00
C THR A 119 12.68 0.20 4.64
N TRP A 120 12.67 0.03 5.97
CA TRP A 120 13.86 -0.37 6.72
C TRP A 120 14.33 -1.76 6.30
N THR A 121 13.40 -2.68 6.12
CA THR A 121 13.65 -4.02 5.58
C THR A 121 14.33 -3.97 4.20
N GLN A 122 13.86 -3.11 3.29
CA GLN A 122 14.49 -2.98 1.97
C GLN A 122 15.92 -2.42 2.07
N ARG A 123 16.14 -1.44 2.95
CA ARG A 123 17.48 -0.88 3.22
C ARG A 123 18.45 -1.92 3.75
N ILE A 124 18.02 -2.76 4.71
CA ILE A 124 18.85 -3.86 5.22
C ILE A 124 19.16 -4.86 4.10
N LYS A 125 18.18 -5.23 3.26
CA LYS A 125 18.38 -6.16 2.13
C LYS A 125 19.43 -5.64 1.14
N ILE A 126 19.38 -4.36 0.78
CA ILE A 126 20.38 -3.72 -0.08
C ILE A 126 21.78 -3.79 0.54
N CYS A 127 21.90 -3.47 1.83
CA CYS A 127 23.16 -3.58 2.55
C CYS A 127 23.67 -5.03 2.61
N LEU A 128 22.78 -5.99 2.86
CA LEU A 128 23.10 -7.41 2.93
C LEU A 128 23.62 -7.93 1.58
N ASP A 129 22.97 -7.57 0.48
CA ASP A 129 23.43 -7.90 -0.87
C ASP A 129 24.83 -7.36 -1.15
N ALA A 130 25.07 -6.08 -0.87
CA ALA A 130 26.40 -5.47 -1.02
C ALA A 130 27.45 -6.16 -0.14
N ALA A 131 27.09 -6.51 1.11
CA ALA A 131 27.97 -7.24 2.02
C ALA A 131 28.32 -8.64 1.51
N ARG A 132 27.37 -9.36 0.89
CA ARG A 132 27.60 -10.67 0.25
C ARG A 132 28.57 -10.55 -0.92
N GLY A 133 28.38 -9.54 -1.77
CA GLY A 133 29.30 -9.25 -2.87
C GLY A 133 30.74 -9.00 -2.39
N LEU A 134 30.90 -8.19 -1.34
CA LEU A 134 32.21 -7.89 -0.76
C LEU A 134 32.82 -9.09 -0.01
N SER A 135 31.99 -9.88 0.69
CA SER A 135 32.41 -11.13 1.34
C SER A 135 32.97 -12.13 0.31
N TYR A 136 32.32 -12.26 -0.84
CA TYR A 136 32.79 -13.09 -1.94
C TYR A 136 34.16 -12.64 -2.48
N LEU A 137 34.38 -11.31 -2.61
CA LEU A 137 35.69 -10.77 -3.02
C LEU A 137 36.78 -11.02 -1.98
N HIS A 138 36.46 -10.89 -0.69
CA HIS A 138 37.41 -11.12 0.39
C HIS A 138 37.82 -12.58 0.54
N ASP A 139 36.92 -13.49 0.16
CA ASP A 139 37.06 -14.93 0.16
C ASP A 139 37.76 -15.46 1.42
N ASP A 140 37.11 -15.29 2.57
CA ASP A 140 37.66 -15.72 3.85
C ASP A 140 37.81 -17.25 3.97
N LYS A 141 37.19 -18.01 3.07
CA LYS A 141 37.29 -19.48 2.99
C LYS A 141 38.51 -19.95 2.17
N GLY A 142 39.20 -19.05 1.45
CA GLY A 142 40.39 -19.37 0.66
C GLY A 142 40.10 -20.25 -0.56
N THR A 143 38.89 -20.16 -1.11
CA THR A 143 38.46 -20.89 -2.31
C THR A 143 38.98 -20.28 -3.61
N GLN A 144 39.39 -19.01 -3.59
CA GLN A 144 39.91 -18.22 -4.69
C GLN A 144 40.91 -17.17 -4.17
N GLN A 145 41.54 -16.42 -5.08
CA GLN A 145 42.45 -15.36 -4.67
C GLN A 145 41.65 -14.15 -4.18
N ARG A 146 41.94 -13.66 -2.97
CA ARG A 146 41.30 -12.47 -2.38
C ARG A 146 41.44 -11.22 -3.27
N VAL A 147 40.39 -10.42 -3.33
CA VAL A 147 40.37 -9.09 -3.93
C VAL A 147 40.03 -8.04 -2.86
N LEU A 148 40.82 -6.96 -2.81
CA LEU A 148 40.58 -5.78 -1.98
C LEU A 148 40.00 -4.68 -2.86
N HIS A 149 38.79 -4.22 -2.56
CA HIS A 149 38.02 -3.31 -3.42
C HIS A 149 38.62 -1.90 -3.48
N ARG A 150 38.97 -1.33 -2.32
CA ARG A 150 39.58 -0.01 -2.05
C ARG A 150 38.72 1.23 -2.30
N ASP A 151 37.58 1.11 -2.98
CA ASP A 151 36.68 2.25 -3.24
C ASP A 151 35.19 1.94 -2.98
N ILE A 152 34.90 1.25 -1.87
CA ILE A 152 33.51 0.99 -1.46
C ILE A 152 32.87 2.30 -1.00
N LYS A 153 31.75 2.65 -1.62
CA LYS A 153 30.90 3.81 -1.32
C LYS A 153 29.47 3.56 -1.82
N SER A 154 28.50 4.35 -1.38
CA SER A 154 27.10 4.24 -1.86
C SER A 154 26.99 4.42 -3.39
N ALA A 155 27.79 5.30 -3.99
CA ALA A 155 27.87 5.45 -5.45
C ALA A 155 28.46 4.22 -6.20
N SER A 156 29.16 3.32 -5.50
CA SER A 156 29.69 2.06 -6.07
C SER A 156 28.71 0.89 -5.97
N ILE A 157 27.58 1.07 -5.29
CA ILE A 157 26.55 0.05 -5.13
C ILE A 157 25.40 0.40 -6.07
N LEU A 158 25.23 -0.40 -7.11
CA LEU A 158 24.20 -0.23 -8.12
C LEU A 158 22.97 -1.10 -7.79
N LEU A 159 21.79 -0.65 -8.19
CA LEU A 159 20.51 -1.31 -7.93
C LEU A 159 19.90 -1.78 -9.25
N ASP A 160 19.64 -3.09 -9.35
CA ASP A 160 18.95 -3.67 -10.50
C ASP A 160 17.44 -3.36 -10.48
N ALA A 161 16.70 -3.84 -11.49
CA ALA A 161 15.26 -3.60 -11.62
C ALA A 161 14.43 -4.11 -10.43
N ASN A 162 14.94 -5.11 -9.70
CA ASN A 162 14.30 -5.71 -8.53
C ASN A 162 14.84 -5.14 -7.21
N TRP A 163 15.61 -4.05 -7.28
CA TRP A 163 16.27 -3.41 -6.13
C TRP A 163 17.32 -4.27 -5.42
N ASN A 164 17.85 -5.30 -6.08
CA ASN A 164 18.99 -6.05 -5.55
C ASN A 164 20.27 -5.24 -5.74
N ALA A 165 21.17 -5.33 -4.78
CA ALA A 165 22.41 -4.56 -4.80
C ALA A 165 23.55 -5.28 -5.53
N LYS A 166 24.31 -4.54 -6.33
CA LYS A 166 25.48 -4.99 -7.09
C LYS A 166 26.67 -4.07 -6.86
N VAL A 167 27.76 -4.59 -6.31
CA VAL A 167 29.01 -3.85 -6.11
C VAL A 167 29.73 -3.65 -7.45
N SER A 168 30.18 -2.44 -7.71
CA SER A 168 30.83 -2.00 -8.96
C SER A 168 32.12 -1.21 -8.69
N SER A 169 32.80 -0.76 -9.75
CA SER A 169 33.99 0.12 -9.67
C SER A 169 35.27 -0.57 -9.18
N MET A 170 35.64 -1.68 -9.86
CA MET A 170 36.82 -2.50 -9.51
C MET A 170 38.16 -1.91 -9.98
N GLY A 171 38.15 -0.73 -10.61
CA GLY A 171 39.34 -0.14 -11.22
C GLY A 171 40.50 0.10 -10.25
N LEU A 172 40.19 0.43 -8.98
CA LEU A 172 41.21 0.68 -7.95
C LEU A 172 41.64 -0.58 -7.19
N SER A 173 40.96 -1.70 -7.39
CA SER A 173 41.10 -2.89 -6.56
C SER A 173 42.48 -3.54 -6.65
N LYS A 174 42.86 -4.32 -5.63
CA LYS A 174 44.15 -5.02 -5.53
C LYS A 174 43.94 -6.49 -5.25
N ILE A 175 44.79 -7.31 -5.84
CA ILE A 175 44.83 -8.74 -5.59
C ILE A 175 46.15 -9.00 -4.86
N PRO A 176 46.14 -9.33 -3.56
CA PRO A 176 47.36 -9.62 -2.81
C PRO A 176 48.10 -10.83 -3.39
N PRO A 177 49.44 -10.87 -3.31
CA PRO A 177 50.22 -12.05 -3.66
C PRO A 177 49.75 -13.31 -2.92
N ILE A 178 49.90 -14.49 -3.55
CA ILE A 178 49.42 -15.78 -3.01
C ILE A 178 50.00 -16.07 -1.60
N ASN A 179 51.27 -15.71 -1.37
CA ASN A 179 51.95 -15.87 -0.08
C ASN A 179 51.52 -14.87 1.01
N GLN A 180 50.69 -13.88 0.66
CA GLN A 180 50.17 -12.85 1.56
C GLN A 180 48.64 -12.90 1.64
N GLN A 181 48.00 -14.01 1.25
CA GLN A 181 46.53 -14.12 1.26
C GLN A 181 45.89 -13.84 2.62
N HIS A 182 46.62 -14.01 3.73
CA HIS A 182 46.13 -13.72 5.08
C HIS A 182 46.65 -12.40 5.66
N THR A 183 47.56 -11.70 4.98
CA THR A 183 48.17 -10.44 5.44
C THR A 183 47.84 -9.28 4.50
N GLY A 184 47.83 -8.06 5.03
CA GLY A 184 47.72 -6.86 4.18
C GLY A 184 48.94 -6.63 3.30
N LEU A 185 48.89 -5.60 2.47
CA LEU A 185 50.01 -5.20 1.62
C LEU A 185 50.26 -3.69 1.70
N PHE A 186 51.52 -3.29 1.57
CA PHE A 186 51.90 -1.87 1.46
C PHE A 186 51.63 -1.37 0.04
N THR A 187 50.87 -0.29 -0.10
CA THR A 187 50.53 0.32 -1.39
C THR A 187 50.24 1.80 -1.23
N ASN A 188 50.32 2.55 -2.35
CA ASN A 188 49.89 3.95 -2.40
C ASN A 188 48.45 4.10 -1.89
N VAL A 189 48.20 5.17 -1.14
CA VAL A 189 46.86 5.50 -0.64
C VAL A 189 46.01 6.08 -1.77
N VAL A 190 44.91 5.39 -2.08
CA VAL A 190 43.86 5.80 -3.03
C VAL A 190 42.50 5.39 -2.48
N GLY A 191 41.44 6.08 -2.93
CA GLY A 191 40.05 5.85 -2.55
C GLY A 191 39.32 7.17 -2.32
N THR A 192 38.02 7.11 -2.03
CA THR A 192 37.18 8.30 -1.84
C THR A 192 37.28 8.88 -0.42
N ILE A 193 37.45 10.20 -0.32
CA ILE A 193 37.50 10.94 0.96
C ILE A 193 36.20 10.70 1.75
N GLY A 194 36.31 10.48 3.06
CA GLY A 194 35.18 10.14 3.94
C GLY A 194 34.98 8.63 4.12
N TYR A 195 35.25 7.82 3.09
CA TYR A 195 35.15 6.36 3.13
C TYR A 195 36.47 5.68 3.49
N CYS A 196 37.60 6.27 3.08
CA CYS A 196 38.92 5.67 3.28
C CYS A 196 39.26 5.39 4.76
N ASP A 197 39.74 4.18 5.03
CA ASP A 197 40.25 3.75 6.33
C ASP A 197 41.38 4.67 6.85
N PRO A 198 41.21 5.35 8.00
CA PRO A 198 42.22 6.24 8.58
C PRO A 198 43.56 5.57 8.86
N THR A 199 43.56 4.26 9.16
CA THR A 199 44.79 3.51 9.41
C THR A 199 45.54 3.29 8.10
N TYR A 200 44.86 2.86 7.05
CA TYR A 200 45.43 2.75 5.70
C TYR A 200 45.95 4.09 5.19
N ILE A 201 45.20 5.19 5.37
CA ILE A 201 45.68 6.54 5.01
C ILE A 201 47.01 6.86 5.72
N LYS A 202 47.12 6.51 7.01
CA LYS A 202 48.29 6.83 7.81
C LYS A 202 49.49 5.92 7.53
N THR A 203 49.27 4.63 7.34
CA THR A 203 50.34 3.61 7.28
C THR A 203 50.65 3.14 5.86
N SER A 204 49.81 3.47 4.87
CA SER A 204 49.85 2.90 3.53
C SER A 204 49.71 1.36 3.51
N PHE A 205 49.27 0.76 4.62
CA PHE A 205 49.05 -0.68 4.74
C PHE A 205 47.59 -0.99 4.50
N LEU A 206 47.31 -1.65 3.38
CA LEU A 206 45.97 -1.99 2.94
C LEU A 206 45.61 -3.42 3.36
N THR A 207 44.44 -3.59 3.96
CA THR A 207 43.92 -4.90 4.36
C THR A 207 42.45 -5.05 3.92
N LYS A 208 41.86 -6.24 4.09
CA LYS A 208 40.43 -6.45 3.87
C LYS A 208 39.58 -5.61 4.83
N GLU A 209 40.09 -5.37 6.03
CA GLU A 209 39.46 -4.54 7.05
C GLU A 209 39.41 -3.05 6.64
N SER A 210 40.19 -2.62 5.65
CA SER A 210 40.04 -1.28 5.05
C SER A 210 38.77 -1.16 4.21
N ASP A 211 38.38 -2.21 3.50
CA ASP A 211 37.07 -2.26 2.82
C ASP A 211 35.93 -2.36 3.82
N VAL A 212 36.11 -3.12 4.91
CA VAL A 212 35.12 -3.21 6.02
C VAL A 212 34.85 -1.83 6.61
N TYR A 213 35.88 -1.01 6.84
CA TYR A 213 35.70 0.36 7.30
C TYR A 213 34.86 1.19 6.31
N SER A 214 35.21 1.11 5.03
CA SER A 214 34.50 1.84 3.96
C SER A 214 33.02 1.40 3.88
N PHE A 215 32.75 0.10 4.03
CA PHE A 215 31.38 -0.43 4.10
C PHE A 215 30.62 0.03 5.35
N GLY A 216 31.30 0.14 6.49
CA GLY A 216 30.73 0.74 7.71
C GLY A 216 30.23 2.17 7.50
N VAL A 217 30.92 2.96 6.67
CA VAL A 217 30.45 4.30 6.29
C VAL A 217 29.16 4.21 5.47
N VAL A 218 29.08 3.30 4.49
CA VAL A 218 27.86 3.08 3.70
C VAL A 218 26.68 2.67 4.58
N LEU A 219 26.90 1.79 5.57
CA LEU A 219 25.84 1.39 6.49
C LEU A 219 25.26 2.59 7.25
N LEU A 220 26.11 3.56 7.64
CA LEU A 220 25.67 4.79 8.29
C LEU A 220 24.97 5.75 7.33
N GLU A 221 25.40 5.84 6.07
CA GLU A 221 24.70 6.63 5.05
C GLU A 221 23.27 6.13 4.85
N VAL A 222 23.08 4.81 4.79
CA VAL A 222 21.77 4.17 4.66
C VAL A 222 20.88 4.39 5.88
N LEU A 223 21.46 4.36 7.09
CA LEU A 223 20.76 4.61 8.35
C LEU A 223 20.35 6.08 8.51
N CYS A 224 21.23 7.01 8.13
CA CYS A 224 21.04 8.45 8.30
C CYS A 224 20.33 9.10 7.11
N GLY A 225 20.18 8.38 5.99
CA GLY A 225 19.54 8.86 4.77
C GLY A 225 20.28 10.00 4.08
N LYS A 226 21.60 10.11 4.28
CA LYS A 226 22.44 11.19 3.72
C LYS A 226 23.89 10.75 3.52
N LEU A 227 24.59 11.42 2.62
CA LEU A 227 25.99 11.14 2.30
C LEU A 227 26.93 11.47 3.47
N CYS A 228 28.04 10.75 3.56
CA CYS A 228 29.04 10.95 4.62
C CYS A 228 29.86 12.24 4.45
N PHE A 229 29.75 12.87 3.27
CA PHE A 229 30.40 14.12 2.91
C PHE A 229 29.41 15.01 2.18
N GLU A 230 29.21 16.23 2.71
CA GLU A 230 28.48 17.31 2.05
C GLU A 230 29.36 18.57 2.06
N ASP A 231 29.46 19.28 0.94
CA ASP A 231 30.35 20.44 0.75
C ASP A 231 30.22 21.53 1.84
N ARG A 232 29.06 21.62 2.52
CA ARG A 232 28.79 22.61 3.57
C ARG A 232 29.06 22.11 5.00
N ASN A 233 29.04 20.80 5.22
CA ASN A 233 29.05 20.19 6.56
C ASN A 233 30.31 19.35 6.85
N GLY A 234 31.17 19.14 5.84
CA GLY A 234 32.39 18.34 5.98
C GLY A 234 32.09 16.84 6.12
N ILE A 235 33.04 16.08 6.70
CA ILE A 235 32.91 14.64 6.88
C ILE A 235 32.06 14.35 8.12
N LEU A 236 30.92 13.67 7.95
CA LEU A 236 29.94 13.40 9.01
C LEU A 236 30.27 12.18 9.89
N VAL A 237 31.17 11.29 9.42
CA VAL A 237 31.50 10.04 10.13
C VAL A 237 31.90 10.25 11.60
N PRO A 238 32.74 11.23 11.98
CA PRO A 238 33.05 11.51 13.38
C PRO A 238 31.83 11.91 14.21
N LEU A 239 30.89 12.67 13.64
CA LEU A 239 29.66 13.09 14.30
C LEU A 239 28.77 11.87 14.57
N TRP A 240 28.58 10.99 13.57
CA TRP A 240 27.80 9.77 13.73
C TRP A 240 28.38 8.84 14.80
N LYS A 241 29.71 8.68 14.83
CA LYS A 241 30.41 7.91 15.88
C LYS A 241 30.14 8.47 17.26
N LYS A 242 30.24 9.80 17.42
CA LYS A 242 29.94 10.46 18.68
C LYS A 242 28.48 10.25 19.10
N SER A 243 27.52 10.36 18.17
CA SER A 243 26.10 10.14 18.47
C SER A 243 25.85 8.71 18.95
N TYR A 244 26.47 7.70 18.34
CA TYR A 244 26.35 6.32 18.82
C TYR A 244 26.97 6.10 20.20
N GLU A 245 28.20 6.58 20.42
CA GLU A 245 28.88 6.48 21.72
C GLU A 245 28.10 7.16 22.86
N GLN A 246 27.27 8.17 22.52
CA GLN A 246 26.43 8.91 23.46
C GLN A 246 24.99 8.38 23.56
N ASN A 247 24.66 7.25 22.92
CA ASN A 247 23.29 6.71 22.82
C ASN A 247 22.27 7.69 22.22
N LYS A 248 22.73 8.56 21.30
CA LYS A 248 21.94 9.59 20.60
C LYS A 248 21.67 9.22 19.14
N LEU A 249 21.53 7.93 18.84
CA LEU A 249 21.25 7.46 17.47
C LEU A 249 19.96 8.06 16.90
N GLN A 250 18.95 8.28 17.73
CA GLN A 250 17.67 8.87 17.32
C GLN A 250 17.81 10.29 16.74
N GLU A 251 18.90 11.00 17.03
CA GLU A 251 19.18 12.34 16.48
C GLU A 251 19.72 12.29 15.05
N ILE A 252 20.20 11.13 14.59
CA ILE A 252 20.87 11.00 13.28
C ILE A 252 20.13 10.05 12.31
N ILE A 253 19.26 9.19 12.80
CA ILE A 253 18.44 8.29 11.98
C ILE A 253 17.54 9.11 11.06
N PHE A 254 17.41 8.68 9.81
CA PHE A 254 16.50 9.28 8.85
C PHE A 254 15.05 9.21 9.36
N ASP A 255 14.37 10.36 9.48
CA ASP A 255 13.10 10.46 10.20
C ASP A 255 12.01 9.51 9.68
N ALA A 256 11.95 9.33 8.36
CA ALA A 256 10.99 8.41 7.73
C ALA A 256 11.18 6.94 8.14
N LEU A 257 12.32 6.56 8.72
CA LEU A 257 12.60 5.19 9.16
C LEU A 257 12.26 4.93 10.63
N LYS A 258 12.11 5.97 11.46
CA LYS A 258 12.07 5.79 12.93
C LYS A 258 10.89 4.93 13.40
N GLN A 259 9.73 5.09 12.78
CA GLN A 259 8.50 4.41 13.21
C GLN A 259 8.42 2.94 12.79
N GLN A 260 9.18 2.52 11.78
CA GLN A 260 9.17 1.15 11.24
C GLN A 260 10.22 0.22 11.88
N MET A 261 11.20 0.77 12.59
CA MET A 261 12.37 0.03 13.07
C MET A 261 12.10 -0.74 14.37
N ASP A 262 12.34 -2.05 14.34
CA ASP A 262 12.54 -2.83 15.55
C ASP A 262 13.79 -2.37 16.30
N GLN A 263 13.73 -2.35 17.63
CA GLN A 263 14.86 -1.89 18.45
C GLN A 263 16.04 -2.85 18.43
N ASN A 264 15.81 -4.18 18.34
CA ASN A 264 16.90 -5.15 18.24
C ASN A 264 17.51 -5.14 16.84
N SER A 265 16.71 -4.98 15.79
CA SER A 265 17.20 -4.76 14.43
C SER A 265 18.08 -3.51 14.35
N LEU A 266 17.56 -2.37 14.81
CA LEU A 266 18.29 -1.11 14.82
C LEU A 266 19.60 -1.22 15.62
N LYS A 267 19.54 -1.83 16.80
CA LYS A 267 20.73 -2.06 17.63
C LYS A 267 21.74 -2.93 16.92
N THR A 268 21.33 -4.10 16.41
CA THR A 268 22.23 -5.03 15.70
C THR A 268 22.88 -4.36 14.49
N TYR A 269 22.08 -3.68 13.67
CA TYR A 269 22.55 -2.95 12.48
C TYR A 269 23.52 -1.82 12.86
N SER A 270 23.19 -1.01 13.87
CA SER A 270 24.06 0.10 14.28
C SER A 270 25.35 -0.44 14.93
N ASP A 271 25.26 -1.42 15.82
CA ASP A 271 26.40 -2.07 16.46
C ASP A 271 27.39 -2.59 15.41
N ILE A 272 26.93 -3.29 14.37
CA ILE A 272 27.82 -3.77 13.31
C ILE A 272 28.40 -2.64 12.46
N ALA A 273 27.61 -1.60 12.14
CA ALA A 273 28.10 -0.43 11.43
C ALA A 273 29.23 0.28 12.20
N PHE A 274 29.09 0.46 13.51
CA PHE A 274 30.11 1.09 14.34
C PHE A 274 31.33 0.20 14.61
N LYS A 275 31.15 -1.12 14.75
CA LYS A 275 32.25 -2.09 14.82
C LYS A 275 33.11 -2.05 13.55
N CYS A 276 32.49 -1.92 12.37
CA CYS A 276 33.21 -1.72 11.10
C CYS A 276 34.10 -0.46 11.13
N LEU A 277 33.70 0.59 11.84
CA LEU A 277 34.42 1.86 11.94
C LEU A 277 35.45 1.92 13.08
N HIS A 278 35.79 0.78 13.69
CA HIS A 278 36.77 0.73 14.75
C HIS A 278 38.15 1.21 14.25
N ARG A 279 38.90 1.93 15.10
CA ARG A 279 40.20 2.53 14.72
C ARG A 279 41.24 1.46 14.39
N SER A 280 41.39 0.47 15.27
CA SER A 280 42.25 -0.70 15.06
C SER A 280 41.58 -1.66 14.06
N CYS A 281 42.29 -2.03 12.99
CA CYS A 281 41.80 -2.96 11.97
C CYS A 281 41.50 -4.36 12.55
N GLU A 282 42.32 -4.88 13.47
CA GLU A 282 42.14 -6.20 14.10
C GLU A 282 40.84 -6.34 14.92
N LYS A 283 40.24 -5.22 15.31
CA LYS A 283 38.96 -5.18 16.05
C LYS A 283 37.76 -5.00 15.13
N ARG A 284 37.97 -4.82 13.83
CA ARG A 284 36.89 -4.77 12.84
C ARG A 284 36.43 -6.19 12.54
N PRO A 285 35.13 -6.37 12.27
CA PRO A 285 34.58 -7.66 11.89
C PRO A 285 35.10 -8.10 10.52
N THR A 286 35.01 -9.40 10.23
CA THR A 286 35.16 -9.89 8.85
C THR A 286 33.85 -9.68 8.09
N MET A 287 33.90 -9.60 6.75
CA MET A 287 32.67 -9.44 5.95
C MET A 287 31.66 -10.58 6.13
N PRO A 288 32.04 -11.86 6.27
CA PRO A 288 31.12 -12.92 6.66
C PRO A 288 30.38 -12.64 7.98
N HIS A 289 31.08 -12.10 8.99
CA HIS A 289 30.44 -11.72 10.25
C HIS A 289 29.52 -10.50 10.08
N VAL A 290 29.90 -9.54 9.21
CA VAL A 290 29.00 -8.43 8.84
C VAL A 290 27.73 -8.96 8.16
N VAL A 291 27.85 -9.94 7.25
CA VAL A 291 26.71 -10.61 6.61
C VAL A 291 25.83 -11.28 7.66
N GLU A 292 26.40 -12.05 8.58
CA GLU A 292 25.69 -12.73 9.67
C GLU A 292 24.92 -11.74 10.56
N GLU A 293 25.53 -10.61 10.93
CA GLU A 293 24.90 -9.59 11.76
C GLU A 293 23.81 -8.83 10.99
N LEU A 294 23.99 -8.59 9.70
CA LEU A 294 22.94 -8.00 8.84
C LEU A 294 21.78 -8.97 8.61
N GLU A 295 22.04 -10.28 8.46
CA GLU A 295 21.02 -11.33 8.44
C GLU A 295 20.28 -11.39 9.77
N THR A 296 21.00 -11.24 10.89
CA THR A 296 20.41 -11.18 12.23
C THR A 296 19.56 -9.93 12.41
N ALA A 297 20.03 -8.75 11.97
CA ALA A 297 19.27 -7.50 12.01
C ALA A 297 18.03 -7.57 11.12
N LEU A 298 18.14 -8.17 9.93
CA LEU A 298 17.01 -8.44 9.04
C LEU A 298 16.04 -9.41 9.70
N ALA A 299 16.54 -10.49 10.30
CA ALA A 299 15.71 -11.45 11.02
C ALA A 299 14.98 -10.80 12.18
N TYR A 300 15.62 -9.94 12.99
CA TYR A 300 14.94 -9.18 14.04
C TYR A 300 13.86 -8.26 13.48
N GLN A 301 14.13 -7.58 12.37
CA GLN A 301 13.14 -6.71 11.73
C GLN A 301 11.96 -7.51 11.17
N GLU A 302 12.24 -8.58 10.43
CA GLU A 302 11.23 -9.48 9.90
C GLU A 302 10.48 -10.18 11.02
N LEU A 303 11.13 -10.47 12.15
CA LEU A 303 10.54 -11.00 13.37
C LEU A 303 9.67 -9.98 14.08
N TYR A 304 10.02 -8.70 14.11
CA TYR A 304 9.19 -7.63 14.66
C TYR A 304 7.96 -7.38 13.78
N GLU A 305 8.17 -7.37 12.46
CA GLU A 305 7.11 -7.43 11.44
C GLU A 305 6.34 -8.77 11.46
N ARG A 306 6.84 -9.79 12.17
CA ARG A 306 6.22 -11.12 12.40
C ARG A 306 5.67 -11.29 13.81
N ALA A 307 6.07 -10.50 14.80
CA ALA A 307 5.57 -10.50 16.17
C ALA A 307 4.29 -9.68 16.29
N LYS A 308 3.98 -8.93 15.23
CA LYS A 308 2.62 -8.57 14.84
C LYS A 308 1.81 -9.77 14.30
N LEU A 309 2.34 -11.01 14.29
CA LEU A 309 1.64 -12.27 13.98
C LEU A 309 1.83 -13.29 15.14
N PRO A 310 0.86 -14.19 15.46
CA PRO A 310 0.82 -14.96 16.70
C PRO A 310 1.53 -16.30 16.60
N LYS A 311 1.72 -16.94 17.76
CA LYS A 311 2.72 -18.00 18.01
C LYS A 311 2.34 -19.43 17.61
N ASP A 312 1.11 -19.74 17.18
CA ASP A 312 0.61 -21.13 17.09
C ASP A 312 0.63 -21.80 15.70
N TYR A 313 1.19 -21.17 14.67
CA TYR A 313 1.07 -21.66 13.29
C TYR A 313 1.82 -22.99 12.98
N ARG A 314 2.83 -23.40 13.78
CA ARG A 314 3.63 -24.62 13.48
C ARG A 314 2.84 -25.93 13.59
N ASN A 315 1.86 -26.01 14.50
CA ASN A 315 1.01 -27.20 14.63
C ASN A 315 -0.03 -27.28 13.50
N MET A 316 -0.48 -26.14 12.98
CA MET A 316 -1.46 -26.03 11.89
C MET A 316 -0.85 -26.41 10.53
N LEU A 317 0.44 -26.17 10.34
CA LEU A 317 1.15 -26.51 9.10
C LEU A 317 1.34 -28.03 8.92
N LEU A 318 1.29 -28.83 9.99
CA LEU A 318 1.37 -30.30 9.89
C LEU A 318 0.14 -30.94 9.20
N THR A 319 -0.98 -30.21 9.09
CA THR A 319 -2.23 -30.67 8.47
C THR A 319 -2.49 -30.08 7.08
N ALA A 320 -1.52 -29.32 6.53
CA ALA A 320 -1.63 -28.69 5.21
C ALA A 320 -1.58 -29.74 4.08
N ALA A 321 -2.34 -29.50 3.00
CA ALA A 321 -2.46 -30.42 1.88
C ALA A 321 -1.23 -30.44 0.95
N VAL A 322 -0.26 -29.53 1.14
CA VAL A 322 0.95 -29.36 0.33
C VAL A 322 2.19 -29.88 1.09
N PRO A 323 3.17 -30.54 0.45
CA PRO A 323 4.43 -30.89 1.11
C PRO A 323 5.23 -29.62 1.44
N LEU A 324 5.25 -29.23 2.72
CA LEU A 324 5.88 -27.97 3.19
C LEU A 324 7.38 -28.11 3.52
N ASN A 325 7.99 -29.26 3.25
CA ASN A 325 9.34 -29.59 3.75
C ASN A 325 10.49 -28.78 3.11
N ASP A 326 10.25 -28.11 1.98
CA ASP A 326 11.29 -27.37 1.22
C ASP A 326 10.99 -25.87 1.03
N ILE A 327 10.00 -25.31 1.72
CA ILE A 327 9.62 -23.89 1.59
C ILE A 327 10.38 -23.05 2.63
N SER A 328 10.98 -21.92 2.21
CA SER A 328 11.62 -20.99 3.14
C SER A 328 10.62 -20.41 4.15
N GLU A 329 11.08 -19.99 5.33
CA GLU A 329 10.20 -19.36 6.34
C GLU A 329 9.50 -18.10 5.80
N SER A 330 10.14 -17.38 4.87
CA SER A 330 9.55 -16.27 4.10
C SER A 330 8.46 -16.72 3.13
N GLY A 331 8.66 -17.85 2.43
CA GLY A 331 7.64 -18.46 1.57
C GLY A 331 6.43 -18.95 2.37
N MET A 332 6.65 -19.48 3.57
CA MET A 332 5.56 -19.87 4.48
C MET A 332 4.75 -18.66 4.97
N LYS A 333 5.41 -17.53 5.28
CA LYS A 333 4.73 -16.29 5.68
C LYS A 333 3.83 -15.76 4.56
N MET A 334 4.33 -15.76 3.32
CA MET A 334 3.51 -15.41 2.16
C MET A 334 2.33 -16.35 1.99
N LEU A 335 2.53 -17.67 2.12
CA LEU A 335 1.45 -18.65 2.02
C LEU A 335 0.37 -18.47 3.09
N LEU A 336 0.75 -18.10 4.33
CA LEU A 336 -0.21 -17.85 5.40
C LEU A 336 -0.98 -16.53 5.24
N LEU A 337 -0.37 -15.49 4.66
CA LEU A 337 -1.05 -14.23 4.34
C LEU A 337 -2.01 -14.39 3.16
N THR A 338 -1.61 -15.12 2.11
CA THR A 338 -2.49 -15.45 0.97
C THR A 338 -3.49 -16.56 1.28
N GLY A 339 -3.26 -17.27 2.38
CA GLY A 339 -3.97 -18.43 2.89
C GLY A 339 -3.65 -19.76 2.22
N VAL A 340 -3.81 -20.83 3.01
CA VAL A 340 -3.43 -22.20 2.69
C VAL A 340 -4.59 -23.17 2.93
N LEU A 341 -4.69 -24.19 2.10
CA LEU A 341 -5.63 -25.29 2.28
C LEU A 341 -5.09 -26.33 3.26
N ILE A 342 -5.86 -26.59 4.31
CA ILE A 342 -5.59 -27.57 5.37
C ILE A 342 -6.73 -28.59 5.47
N ASN A 343 -6.59 -29.59 6.33
CA ASN A 343 -7.60 -30.63 6.54
C ASN A 343 -8.02 -31.33 5.23
N SER A 344 -7.05 -31.77 4.42
CA SER A 344 -7.29 -32.39 3.10
C SER A 344 -8.04 -31.50 2.11
N GLY A 345 -7.85 -30.18 2.20
CA GLY A 345 -8.44 -29.22 1.25
C GLY A 345 -9.86 -28.77 1.59
N LYS A 346 -10.32 -29.01 2.82
CA LYS A 346 -11.68 -28.70 3.29
C LYS A 346 -11.77 -27.39 4.07
N THR A 347 -10.63 -26.92 4.58
CA THR A 347 -10.52 -25.69 5.35
C THR A 347 -9.45 -24.81 4.70
N TRP A 348 -9.77 -23.55 4.44
CA TRP A 348 -8.81 -22.54 4.04
C TRP A 348 -8.47 -21.71 5.27
N PHE A 349 -7.18 -21.59 5.56
CA PHE A 349 -6.67 -20.88 6.73
C PHE A 349 -5.75 -19.76 6.28
N SER A 350 -5.91 -18.58 6.87
CA SER A 350 -5.00 -17.46 6.67
C SER A 350 -4.79 -16.68 7.96
N VAL A 351 -3.84 -15.76 7.93
CA VAL A 351 -3.55 -14.87 9.05
C VAL A 351 -3.64 -13.43 8.56
N ASN A 352 -4.40 -12.59 9.26
CA ASN A 352 -4.52 -11.17 8.89
C ASN A 352 -3.25 -10.38 9.28
N THR A 353 -3.21 -9.10 8.95
CA THR A 353 -2.07 -8.20 9.21
C THR A 353 -1.78 -7.98 10.70
N ASP A 354 -2.80 -8.15 11.55
CA ASP A 354 -2.71 -8.01 13.00
C ASP A 354 -2.37 -9.33 13.70
N GLY A 355 -2.18 -10.39 12.90
CA GLY A 355 -1.89 -11.71 13.39
C GLY A 355 -3.10 -12.60 13.64
N GLU A 356 -4.30 -12.07 13.64
CA GLU A 356 -5.45 -12.86 14.03
C GLU A 356 -5.78 -13.91 12.97
N HIS A 357 -6.15 -15.10 13.44
CA HIS A 357 -6.43 -16.22 12.57
C HIS A 357 -7.73 -16.01 11.81
N CYS A 358 -7.73 -16.32 10.52
CA CYS A 358 -8.91 -16.34 9.67
C CYS A 358 -9.12 -17.78 9.18
N GLU A 359 -10.35 -18.28 9.27
CA GLU A 359 -10.67 -19.65 8.90
C GLU A 359 -11.90 -19.64 7.98
N MET A 360 -11.83 -20.36 6.86
CA MET A 360 -12.98 -20.59 5.99
C MET A 360 -13.18 -22.08 5.81
N ILE A 361 -14.38 -22.57 6.10
CA ILE A 361 -14.73 -23.98 5.98
C ILE A 361 -15.58 -24.15 4.72
N SER A 362 -15.16 -25.08 3.86
CA SER A 362 -15.88 -25.39 2.62
C SER A 362 -17.32 -25.78 2.91
N ILE A 363 -18.25 -25.34 2.06
CA ILE A 363 -19.65 -25.69 2.23
C ILE A 363 -19.88 -27.21 2.21
N ALA A 364 -19.06 -27.95 1.45
CA ALA A 364 -19.12 -29.40 1.38
C ALA A 364 -18.82 -30.07 2.74
N GLU A 365 -17.90 -29.52 3.51
CA GLU A 365 -17.62 -30.00 4.87
C GLU A 365 -18.73 -29.59 5.86
N CYS A 366 -19.33 -28.42 5.66
CA CYS A 366 -20.41 -27.91 6.50
C CYS A 366 -21.72 -28.68 6.36
N LEU A 367 -21.97 -29.33 5.22
CA LEU A 367 -23.18 -30.11 4.94
C LEU A 367 -22.98 -31.56 5.43
N THR A 368 -23.16 -31.79 6.73
CA THR A 368 -23.16 -33.16 7.27
C THR A 368 -24.34 -33.95 6.69
N SER A 369 -24.05 -35.09 6.03
CA SER A 369 -24.86 -36.16 5.39
C SER A 369 -26.40 -36.29 5.58
N THR A 370 -27.15 -35.23 5.84
CA THR A 370 -28.60 -35.22 6.08
C THR A 370 -29.32 -34.30 5.09
N ALA A 371 -28.93 -34.38 3.82
CA ALA A 371 -29.83 -34.03 2.72
C ALA A 371 -30.05 -35.31 1.91
N SER A 372 -31.30 -35.76 1.85
CA SER A 372 -31.76 -36.94 1.12
C SER A 372 -31.71 -36.77 -0.41
N GLU A 373 -30.95 -35.82 -0.92
CA GLU A 373 -30.79 -35.52 -2.34
C GLU A 373 -29.31 -35.17 -2.55
N SER A 374 -28.70 -35.76 -3.57
CA SER A 374 -27.28 -35.59 -3.85
C SER A 374 -26.94 -34.10 -3.99
N PRO A 375 -26.07 -33.51 -3.14
CA PRO A 375 -25.75 -32.10 -3.23
C PRO A 375 -25.24 -31.75 -4.64
N HIS A 376 -25.87 -30.78 -5.29
CA HIS A 376 -25.49 -30.29 -6.60
C HIS A 376 -24.27 -29.37 -6.48
N TYR A 377 -23.08 -29.97 -6.49
CA TYR A 377 -21.83 -29.23 -6.60
C TYR A 377 -21.56 -28.83 -8.05
N ILE A 378 -21.20 -27.57 -8.25
CA ILE A 378 -20.87 -27.01 -9.56
C ILE A 378 -19.36 -26.86 -9.67
N HIS A 379 -18.81 -27.42 -10.74
CA HIS A 379 -17.42 -27.24 -11.17
C HIS A 379 -17.46 -26.51 -12.52
N SER A 380 -17.45 -25.17 -12.49
CA SER A 380 -17.40 -24.33 -13.70
C SER A 380 -16.11 -23.52 -13.72
N SER A 381 -15.50 -23.34 -14.89
CA SER A 381 -14.39 -22.41 -15.07
C SER A 381 -14.78 -20.95 -14.81
N GLU A 382 -16.06 -20.63 -14.90
CA GLU A 382 -16.61 -19.29 -14.62
C GLU A 382 -16.60 -18.96 -13.12
N TYR A 383 -16.64 -19.98 -12.26
CA TYR A 383 -16.72 -19.84 -10.81
C TYR A 383 -15.52 -20.55 -10.16
N VAL A 384 -14.38 -19.88 -10.19
CA VAL A 384 -13.14 -20.39 -9.59
C VAL A 384 -13.31 -20.43 -8.07
N SER A 385 -13.42 -21.64 -7.52
CA SER A 385 -13.46 -21.88 -6.08
C SER A 385 -12.07 -22.19 -5.53
N ARG A 386 -11.85 -21.81 -4.27
CA ARG A 386 -10.66 -22.13 -3.48
C ARG A 386 -10.65 -23.59 -3.02
N PHE A 387 -11.79 -24.27 -3.00
CA PHE A 387 -11.92 -25.65 -2.51
C PHE A 387 -11.96 -26.69 -3.64
N THR A 388 -11.58 -27.93 -3.30
CA THR A 388 -11.54 -29.05 -4.27
C THR A 388 -12.92 -29.54 -4.67
N VAL A 389 -13.84 -29.55 -3.71
CA VAL A 389 -15.28 -29.69 -3.96
C VAL A 389 -15.75 -28.28 -4.29
N GLY A 390 -16.32 -28.09 -5.49
CA GLY A 390 -16.71 -26.78 -5.99
C GLY A 390 -17.84 -26.15 -5.18
N CYS A 391 -18.63 -25.31 -5.80
CA CYS A 391 -19.60 -24.50 -5.06
C CYS A 391 -20.96 -25.21 -4.97
N TYR A 392 -21.69 -24.97 -3.89
CA TYR A 392 -23.02 -25.55 -3.64
C TYR A 392 -24.13 -24.61 -4.09
N GLU A 393 -25.04 -25.10 -4.93
CA GLU A 393 -26.25 -24.36 -5.34
C GLU A 393 -27.48 -24.94 -4.60
N PRO A 394 -28.10 -24.20 -3.67
CA PRO A 394 -29.21 -24.71 -2.87
C PRO A 394 -30.56 -24.76 -3.63
N PHE A 395 -30.64 -24.45 -4.94
CA PHE A 395 -31.88 -24.46 -5.76
C PHE A 395 -33.14 -23.92 -5.04
N GLY A 396 -33.03 -22.76 -4.38
CA GLY A 396 -34.15 -22.15 -3.64
C GLY A 396 -34.61 -22.91 -2.38
N ALA A 397 -33.82 -23.86 -1.90
CA ALA A 397 -34.15 -24.69 -0.75
C ALA A 397 -33.77 -24.06 0.60
N LYS A 398 -34.45 -24.58 1.64
CA LYS A 398 -33.96 -24.52 3.02
C LYS A 398 -32.82 -25.53 3.18
N PHE A 399 -31.66 -25.08 3.62
CA PHE A 399 -30.55 -25.97 3.92
C PHE A 399 -29.98 -25.71 5.31
N LYS A 400 -29.29 -26.71 5.84
CA LYS A 400 -28.75 -26.72 7.19
C LYS A 400 -27.26 -26.99 7.11
N THR A 401 -26.46 -26.18 7.79
CA THR A 401 -25.01 -26.36 7.88
C THR A 401 -24.59 -26.54 9.33
N HIS A 402 -23.61 -27.40 9.54
CA HIS A 402 -22.93 -27.59 10.80
C HIS A 402 -21.46 -27.23 10.61
N VAL A 403 -20.98 -26.21 11.31
CA VAL A 403 -19.69 -25.59 11.09
C VAL A 403 -18.88 -25.71 12.37
N ARG A 404 -17.72 -26.36 12.29
CA ARG A 404 -16.84 -26.55 13.44
C ARG A 404 -15.44 -26.02 13.14
N THR A 405 -15.10 -24.88 13.72
CA THR A 405 -13.77 -24.28 13.61
C THR A 405 -12.77 -24.97 14.52
N GLN A 406 -11.49 -24.85 14.18
CA GLN A 406 -10.41 -25.46 14.97
C GLN A 406 -9.24 -24.51 15.23
N PHE A 407 -9.19 -23.38 14.52
CA PHE A 407 -8.00 -22.54 14.49
C PHE A 407 -8.29 -21.09 14.85
N LEU A 408 -9.41 -20.79 15.52
CA LEU A 408 -9.72 -19.41 15.91
C LEU A 408 -8.80 -18.93 17.04
N SER A 409 -8.52 -17.63 17.05
CA SER A 409 -7.78 -16.99 18.14
C SER A 409 -8.71 -16.81 19.36
N PRO A 410 -8.31 -17.26 20.56
CA PRO A 410 -9.12 -17.06 21.76
C PRO A 410 -9.19 -15.57 22.15
N ARG A 411 -10.31 -15.18 22.74
CA ARG A 411 -10.70 -13.82 23.16
C ARG A 411 -10.78 -12.80 22.03
N ILE A 412 -10.90 -13.25 20.79
CA ILE A 412 -11.16 -12.40 19.62
C ILE A 412 -12.64 -12.52 19.25
N THR A 413 -13.24 -11.37 18.94
CA THR A 413 -14.59 -11.33 18.37
C THR A 413 -14.50 -11.62 16.89
N TYR A 414 -15.18 -12.68 16.44
CA TYR A 414 -15.25 -13.11 15.06
C TYR A 414 -16.58 -12.75 14.44
N THR A 415 -16.54 -12.36 13.18
CA THR A 415 -17.68 -12.33 12.26
C THR A 415 -17.79 -13.69 11.57
N VAL A 416 -19.01 -14.20 11.44
CA VAL A 416 -19.35 -15.42 10.71
C VAL A 416 -20.01 -14.99 9.42
N ASN A 417 -19.36 -15.27 8.29
CA ASN A 417 -19.72 -14.75 6.98
C ASN A 417 -20.06 -15.90 6.03
N LEU A 418 -21.18 -15.79 5.32
CA LEU A 418 -21.44 -16.65 4.17
C LEU A 418 -20.67 -16.11 2.97
N VAL A 419 -19.86 -16.94 2.31
CA VAL A 419 -19.16 -16.58 1.08
C VAL A 419 -19.87 -17.20 -0.11
N PHE A 420 -20.30 -16.37 -1.05
CA PHE A 420 -21.17 -16.79 -2.14
C PHE A 420 -20.97 -15.96 -3.43
N LYS A 421 -21.50 -16.44 -4.55
CA LYS A 421 -21.74 -15.67 -5.76
C LYS A 421 -23.24 -15.64 -6.04
N ASN A 422 -23.69 -14.55 -6.64
CA ASN A 422 -25.07 -14.39 -7.06
C ASN A 422 -25.13 -14.26 -8.59
N LYS A 423 -25.84 -15.17 -9.27
CA LYS A 423 -25.96 -15.13 -10.74
C LYS A 423 -26.65 -13.85 -11.26
N SER A 424 -27.37 -13.10 -10.41
CA SER A 424 -27.97 -11.82 -10.80
C SER A 424 -27.04 -10.61 -10.68
N ASN A 425 -25.78 -10.78 -10.28
CA ASN A 425 -24.79 -9.71 -10.05
C ASN A 425 -25.25 -8.58 -9.11
N SER A 426 -26.34 -8.78 -8.34
CA SER A 426 -26.77 -7.81 -7.33
C SER A 426 -25.88 -7.90 -6.09
N PRO A 427 -25.25 -6.80 -5.64
CA PRO A 427 -24.50 -6.76 -4.37
C PRO A 427 -25.42 -6.76 -3.14
N TYR A 428 -26.74 -6.72 -3.35
CA TYR A 428 -27.74 -6.84 -2.29
C TYR A 428 -28.24 -8.27 -2.23
N ILE A 429 -28.02 -8.90 -1.08
CA ILE A 429 -28.58 -10.19 -0.72
C ILE A 429 -29.62 -9.95 0.38
N ARG A 430 -30.77 -10.63 0.29
CA ARG A 430 -31.71 -10.75 1.41
C ARG A 430 -31.72 -12.20 1.87
N LEU A 431 -30.76 -12.54 2.72
CA LEU A 431 -30.61 -13.90 3.22
C LEU A 431 -31.26 -14.04 4.58
N LYS A 432 -32.26 -14.90 4.68
CA LYS A 432 -32.86 -15.27 5.95
C LYS A 432 -32.14 -16.48 6.53
N TYR A 433 -31.74 -16.42 7.80
CA TYR A 433 -31.03 -17.49 8.49
C TYR A 433 -31.41 -17.56 9.97
N LYS A 434 -31.06 -18.67 10.61
CA LYS A 434 -31.33 -18.90 12.04
C LYS A 434 -30.26 -19.80 12.66
N LEU A 435 -29.79 -19.46 13.85
CA LEU A 435 -28.87 -20.29 14.63
C LEU A 435 -29.62 -21.31 15.50
N LYS A 436 -28.99 -22.46 15.77
CA LYS A 436 -29.50 -23.48 16.69
C LYS A 436 -29.77 -22.93 18.09
N GLY A 437 -31.03 -23.01 18.49
CA GLY A 437 -31.51 -22.56 19.80
C GLY A 437 -32.24 -21.21 19.76
N GLU A 438 -32.10 -20.44 18.68
CA GLU A 438 -32.79 -19.16 18.55
C GLU A 438 -34.31 -19.33 18.41
N LEU A 439 -35.07 -18.35 18.86
CA LEU A 439 -36.54 -18.33 18.71
C LEU A 439 -36.95 -17.63 17.41
N SER A 440 -36.28 -16.54 17.06
CA SER A 440 -36.58 -15.70 15.90
C SER A 440 -35.66 -16.01 14.71
N ASP A 441 -36.11 -15.62 13.52
CA ASP A 441 -35.28 -15.64 12.32
C ASP A 441 -34.49 -14.33 12.20
N SER A 442 -33.28 -14.41 11.67
CA SER A 442 -32.42 -13.27 11.38
C SER A 442 -32.26 -13.09 9.88
N TYR A 443 -31.82 -11.89 9.48
CA TYR A 443 -31.65 -11.53 8.07
C TYR A 443 -30.31 -10.82 7.86
N SER A 444 -29.65 -11.15 6.76
CA SER A 444 -28.46 -10.45 6.25
C SER A 444 -28.84 -9.73 4.95
N TYR A 445 -28.56 -8.43 4.88
CA TYR A 445 -29.07 -7.50 3.85
C TYR A 445 -27.99 -6.90 2.93
N LEU A 446 -26.72 -7.20 3.18
CA LEU A 446 -25.58 -6.56 2.52
C LEU A 446 -24.54 -7.62 2.14
N SER A 447 -23.89 -7.43 1.01
CA SER A 447 -22.70 -8.20 0.66
C SER A 447 -21.55 -7.33 0.24
N ASP A 448 -20.37 -7.63 0.78
CA ASP A 448 -19.11 -7.00 0.39
C ASP A 448 -18.44 -7.85 -0.69
N GLU A 449 -17.92 -7.20 -1.73
CA GLU A 449 -17.12 -7.88 -2.75
C GLU A 449 -15.68 -8.05 -2.27
N ARG A 450 -15.17 -9.27 -2.41
CA ARG A 450 -13.79 -9.64 -2.10
C ARG A 450 -12.89 -9.39 -3.30
N GLU A 451 -11.59 -9.34 -3.06
CA GLU A 451 -10.57 -9.22 -4.12
C GLU A 451 -10.60 -10.38 -5.13
N ASP A 452 -11.11 -11.56 -4.74
CA ASP A 452 -11.29 -12.72 -5.62
C ASP A 452 -12.64 -12.74 -6.35
N GLY A 453 -13.42 -11.65 -6.28
CA GLY A 453 -14.70 -11.48 -6.97
C GLY A 453 -15.84 -12.32 -6.40
N TRP A 454 -15.67 -12.85 -5.18
CA TRP A 454 -16.72 -13.48 -4.39
C TRP A 454 -17.40 -12.45 -3.47
N LEU A 455 -18.66 -12.68 -3.11
CA LEU A 455 -19.41 -11.82 -2.18
C LEU A 455 -19.42 -12.44 -0.78
N THR A 456 -19.45 -11.61 0.27
CA THR A 456 -19.60 -12.05 1.66
C THR A 456 -20.78 -11.41 2.35
N ALA A 457 -21.58 -12.20 3.07
CA ALA A 457 -22.66 -11.72 3.91
C ALA A 457 -22.42 -12.09 5.38
N GLU A 458 -22.27 -11.09 6.24
CA GLU A 458 -22.15 -11.31 7.69
C GLU A 458 -23.47 -11.85 8.25
N LEU A 459 -23.37 -12.94 9.02
CA LEU A 459 -24.48 -13.65 9.65
C LEU A 459 -24.46 -13.48 11.15
N TYR A 460 -23.32 -13.63 11.81
CA TYR A 460 -23.29 -13.70 13.27
C TYR A 460 -21.96 -13.21 13.79
N GLN A 461 -21.93 -12.72 15.02
CA GLN A 461 -20.69 -12.39 15.71
C GLN A 461 -20.64 -13.10 17.05
N PHE A 462 -19.48 -13.60 17.41
CA PHE A 462 -19.23 -14.16 18.73
C PHE A 462 -17.80 -13.90 19.16
N THR A 463 -17.57 -13.83 20.47
CA THR A 463 -16.22 -13.84 21.02
C THR A 463 -15.80 -15.28 21.25
N SER A 464 -14.72 -15.69 20.59
CA SER A 464 -14.21 -17.05 20.72
C SER A 464 -13.52 -17.21 22.07
N GLU A 465 -14.05 -17.98 23.00
CA GLU A 465 -13.36 -18.21 24.29
C GLU A 465 -12.26 -19.29 24.20
N GLN A 466 -12.34 -20.12 23.16
CA GLN A 466 -11.43 -21.24 22.88
C GLN A 466 -11.10 -21.26 21.38
N GLU A 467 -10.22 -22.15 20.93
CA GLU A 467 -9.83 -22.27 19.51
C GLU A 467 -10.90 -22.93 18.64
N THR A 468 -11.84 -23.65 19.27
CA THR A 468 -12.90 -24.38 18.58
C THR A 468 -14.26 -23.76 18.87
N VAL A 469 -15.04 -23.52 17.82
CA VAL A 469 -16.45 -23.14 17.92
C VAL A 469 -17.27 -24.02 17.01
N ASP A 470 -18.42 -24.47 17.52
CA ASP A 470 -19.36 -25.35 16.84
C ASP A 470 -20.71 -24.63 16.68
N LEU A 471 -21.11 -24.40 15.44
CA LEU A 471 -22.33 -23.68 15.07
C LEU A 471 -23.20 -24.54 14.16
N GLU A 472 -24.50 -24.43 14.33
CA GLU A 472 -25.48 -25.01 13.43
C GLU A 472 -26.40 -23.90 12.95
N ILE A 473 -26.46 -23.72 11.63
CA ILE A 473 -27.14 -22.61 10.95
C ILE A 473 -28.18 -23.18 9.98
N TRP A 474 -29.40 -22.65 10.01
CA TRP A 474 -30.42 -22.89 8.99
C TRP A 474 -30.55 -21.68 8.08
N PHE A 475 -30.53 -21.92 6.79
CA PHE A 475 -30.70 -20.88 5.78
C PHE A 475 -32.01 -21.07 5.03
N TYR A 476 -32.60 -19.95 4.62
CA TYR A 476 -33.83 -19.86 3.85
C TYR A 476 -33.56 -18.95 2.66
N THR A 477 -33.40 -19.55 1.47
CA THR A 477 -32.96 -18.86 0.24
C THR A 477 -34.12 -18.46 -0.68
N GLU A 478 -35.36 -18.46 -0.18
CA GLU A 478 -36.58 -18.15 -0.93
C GLU A 478 -36.53 -16.78 -1.66
N PHE A 479 -35.73 -15.84 -1.16
CA PHE A 479 -35.54 -14.50 -1.74
C PHE A 479 -34.27 -14.35 -2.60
N CYS A 480 -33.45 -15.41 -2.71
CA CYS A 480 -32.19 -15.44 -3.46
C CYS A 480 -31.99 -16.85 -4.07
N PRO A 481 -32.79 -17.23 -5.08
CA PRO A 481 -32.80 -18.60 -5.63
C PRO A 481 -31.52 -18.97 -6.39
N THR A 482 -30.71 -17.99 -6.77
CA THR A 482 -29.49 -18.12 -7.60
C THR A 482 -28.20 -17.96 -6.81
N LEU A 483 -28.19 -18.44 -5.57
CA LEU A 483 -27.03 -18.37 -4.68
C LEU A 483 -26.06 -19.53 -4.96
N LEU A 484 -24.79 -19.22 -5.16
CA LEU A 484 -23.72 -20.21 -5.29
C LEU A 484 -22.82 -20.08 -4.07
N ILE A 485 -22.77 -21.07 -3.18
CA ILE A 485 -22.08 -20.97 -1.89
C ILE A 485 -20.72 -21.64 -1.97
N GLU A 486 -19.68 -20.94 -1.53
CA GLU A 486 -18.35 -21.53 -1.41
C GLU A 486 -18.10 -22.10 -0.01
N GLY A 487 -18.50 -21.37 1.03
CA GLY A 487 -18.27 -21.79 2.41
C GLY A 487 -18.69 -20.76 3.45
N ILE A 488 -18.29 -21.03 4.69
CA ILE A 488 -18.50 -20.15 5.85
C ILE A 488 -17.14 -19.66 6.32
N GLU A 489 -16.95 -18.35 6.35
CA GLU A 489 -15.71 -17.69 6.72
C GLU A 489 -15.83 -16.99 8.09
N PHE A 490 -14.78 -17.12 8.89
CA PHE A 490 -14.63 -16.53 10.20
C PHE A 490 -13.53 -15.48 10.13
N LEU A 491 -13.91 -14.20 10.21
CA LEU A 491 -12.98 -13.08 10.18
C LEU A 491 -12.96 -12.35 11.53
N PRO A 492 -11.77 -12.04 12.08
CA PRO A 492 -11.63 -11.17 13.24
C PRO A 492 -12.30 -9.81 12.99
N LEU A 493 -13.08 -9.35 13.96
CA LEU A 493 -13.76 -8.06 13.91
C LEU A 493 -12.73 -6.93 14.07
N LYS A 494 -12.56 -6.11 13.03
CA LYS A 494 -11.68 -4.92 13.08
C LYS A 494 -12.14 -3.99 14.19
N LYS A 495 -11.29 -3.79 15.21
CA LYS A 495 -11.45 -2.69 16.18
C LYS A 495 -11.16 -1.39 15.45
N VAL A 496 -12.21 -0.69 15.04
CA VAL A 496 -12.06 0.72 14.69
C VAL A 496 -11.71 1.41 15.99
N GLU A 497 -10.45 1.79 16.16
CA GLU A 497 -10.12 2.87 17.09
C GLU A 497 -11.10 3.99 16.75
N HIS A 498 -11.94 4.33 17.72
CA HIS A 498 -12.76 5.51 17.59
C HIS A 498 -11.79 6.67 17.33
N GLU A 499 -11.65 7.06 16.06
CA GLU A 499 -11.63 8.47 15.73
C GLU A 499 -12.94 8.99 16.32
N VAL A 500 -12.88 9.36 17.59
CA VAL A 500 -13.74 10.37 18.15
C VAL A 500 -13.48 11.54 17.21
N LEU A 501 -14.34 11.70 16.21
CA LEU A 501 -14.63 13.00 15.64
C LEU A 501 -15.12 13.81 16.84
N THR A 502 -14.15 14.34 17.60
CA THR A 502 -14.38 15.41 18.54
C THR A 502 -14.81 16.56 17.67
N ASP A 503 -16.12 16.70 17.55
CA ASP A 503 -16.78 17.93 17.19
C ASP A 503 -16.02 19.09 17.86
N GLY A 504 -15.56 20.03 17.04
CA GLY A 504 -15.26 21.37 17.51
C GLY A 504 -13.92 21.63 18.19
N LYS A 505 -12.88 20.81 17.98
CA LYS A 505 -11.50 21.30 18.17
C LYS A 505 -10.71 21.16 16.88
N VAL A 506 -10.52 22.30 16.21
CA VAL A 506 -9.41 22.47 15.28
C VAL A 506 -8.15 22.07 16.06
N ASP A 507 -7.58 20.92 15.73
CA ASP A 507 -6.35 20.44 16.34
C ASP A 507 -5.22 21.32 15.80
N MET A 508 -5.05 22.48 16.44
CA MET A 508 -3.92 23.36 16.20
C MET A 508 -2.69 22.69 16.82
N GLN A 509 -2.08 21.77 16.07
CA GLN A 509 -0.63 21.60 16.16
C GLN A 509 0.03 22.98 15.98
N PRO A 510 1.24 23.24 16.53
CA PRO A 510 1.85 24.55 16.41
C PRO A 510 2.17 24.81 14.94
N ILE A 511 1.25 25.49 14.27
CA ILE A 511 1.38 25.89 12.88
C ILE A 511 2.28 27.11 12.88
N SER A 512 3.24 27.09 11.96
CA SER A 512 4.10 28.21 11.64
C SER A 512 3.26 29.49 11.48
N ASP A 513 3.63 30.60 12.13
CA ASP A 513 3.09 31.95 11.90
C ASP A 513 3.43 32.50 10.50
N ASP A 514 3.70 31.61 9.54
CA ASP A 514 4.14 31.92 8.20
C ASP A 514 2.92 32.02 7.28
N GLU A 515 2.53 33.25 6.95
CA GLU A 515 1.43 33.58 6.02
C GLU A 515 1.54 32.80 4.69
N THR A 516 2.77 32.46 4.26
CA THR A 516 3.03 31.70 3.03
C THR A 516 2.50 30.25 3.09
N TYR A 517 2.39 29.65 4.28
CA TYR A 517 1.81 28.32 4.49
C TYR A 517 0.29 28.33 4.28
N TRP A 518 -0.39 29.33 4.83
CA TRP A 518 -1.83 29.47 4.74
C TRP A 518 -2.28 29.88 3.34
N GLU A 519 -1.48 30.66 2.61
CA GLU A 519 -1.74 30.99 1.21
C GLU A 519 -1.82 29.76 0.30
N GLN A 520 -1.01 28.72 0.55
CA GLN A 520 -1.04 27.48 -0.23
C GLN A 520 -2.30 26.63 0.01
N LYS A 521 -3.00 26.85 1.12
CA LYS A 521 -4.18 26.09 1.53
C LYS A 521 -5.50 26.69 1.03
N LEU A 522 -5.48 27.93 0.53
CA LEU A 522 -6.65 28.61 0.01
C LEU A 522 -6.88 28.27 -1.48
N PRO A 523 -8.11 28.02 -1.92
CA PRO A 523 -8.43 27.88 -3.35
C PRO A 523 -8.07 29.15 -4.11
N ILE A 524 -7.54 29.04 -5.33
CA ILE A 524 -7.07 30.19 -6.13
C ILE A 524 -8.15 31.27 -6.32
N ASP A 525 -9.42 30.88 -6.31
CA ASP A 525 -10.58 31.74 -6.50
C ASP A 525 -11.36 32.06 -5.20
N TYR A 526 -10.72 31.91 -4.02
CA TYR A 526 -11.37 32.16 -2.72
C TYR A 526 -11.98 33.57 -2.62
N GLU A 527 -11.34 34.59 -3.21
CA GLU A 527 -11.83 35.97 -3.18
C GLU A 527 -13.16 36.14 -3.92
N ASP A 528 -13.32 35.45 -5.04
CA ASP A 528 -14.56 35.48 -5.81
C ASP A 528 -15.68 34.70 -5.13
N MET A 529 -15.36 33.72 -4.29
CA MET A 529 -16.33 33.02 -3.44
C MET A 529 -16.81 33.91 -2.30
N ILE A 530 -15.91 34.64 -1.63
CA ILE A 530 -16.28 35.53 -0.53
C ILE A 530 -17.13 36.70 -1.03
N LYS A 531 -16.87 37.23 -2.22
CA LYS A 531 -17.73 38.26 -2.84
C LYS A 531 -19.18 37.81 -3.05
N ARG A 532 -19.44 36.50 -3.09
CA ARG A 532 -20.78 35.93 -3.22
C ARG A 532 -21.46 35.68 -1.87
N SER A 533 -20.75 35.88 -0.76
CA SER A 533 -21.28 35.73 0.59
C SER A 533 -22.43 36.71 0.82
N LYS A 534 -23.49 36.24 1.49
CA LYS A 534 -24.59 37.08 1.98
C LYS A 534 -24.10 38.05 3.08
N ASP A 535 -23.15 37.59 3.90
CA ASP A 535 -22.63 38.32 5.04
C ASP A 535 -21.32 39.04 4.71
N SER A 536 -21.16 40.26 5.23
CA SER A 536 -19.90 41.00 5.16
C SER A 536 -18.86 40.35 6.08
N MET A 537 -17.95 39.56 5.51
CA MET A 537 -16.89 38.88 6.25
C MET A 537 -15.67 39.78 6.42
N GLN A 538 -15.09 39.80 7.62
CA GLN A 538 -13.81 40.45 7.91
C GLN A 538 -12.87 39.45 8.57
N TRP A 539 -11.60 39.49 8.16
CA TRP A 539 -10.51 38.69 8.72
C TRP A 539 -9.23 39.52 8.71
N LYS A 540 -8.30 39.23 9.61
CA LYS A 540 -7.02 39.94 9.76
C LYS A 540 -5.84 39.11 9.29
N THR A 541 -5.93 37.79 9.31
CA THR A 541 -4.87 36.85 8.88
C THR A 541 -5.40 35.82 7.88
N LYS A 542 -4.51 35.18 7.11
CA LYS A 542 -4.90 34.08 6.19
C LYS A 542 -5.36 32.83 6.94
N GLU A 543 -4.88 32.62 8.16
CA GLU A 543 -5.35 31.58 9.07
C GLU A 543 -6.81 31.79 9.48
N GLU A 544 -7.17 33.01 9.92
CA GLU A 544 -8.55 33.37 10.24
C GLU A 544 -9.46 33.15 9.03
N LEU A 545 -8.99 33.54 7.84
CA LEU A 545 -9.71 33.31 6.60
C LEU A 545 -9.92 31.82 6.32
N TYR A 546 -8.88 31.00 6.41
CA TYR A 546 -9.00 29.55 6.20
C TYR A 546 -9.97 28.91 7.20
N SER A 547 -9.94 29.35 8.47
CA SER A 547 -10.88 28.91 9.51
C SER A 547 -12.34 29.25 9.16
N ILE A 548 -12.60 30.45 8.63
CA ILE A 548 -13.93 30.85 8.16
C ILE A 548 -14.39 29.95 7.01
N LEU A 549 -13.51 29.71 6.02
CA LEU A 549 -13.83 28.86 4.87
C LEU A 549 -14.12 27.40 5.28
N CYS A 550 -13.39 26.85 6.26
CA CYS A 550 -13.64 25.50 6.78
C CYS A 550 -14.94 25.40 7.61
N LYS A 551 -15.31 26.45 8.34
CA LYS A 551 -16.61 26.51 9.06
C LYS A 551 -17.80 26.57 8.12
N GLY A 552 -17.60 27.21 6.96
CA GLY A 552 -18.61 27.38 5.93
C GLY A 552 -19.53 28.57 6.13
N PHE A 553 -20.18 28.97 5.05
CA PHE A 553 -21.05 30.14 4.99
C PHE A 553 -22.00 30.09 3.80
N LEU A 554 -23.02 30.94 3.85
CA LEU A 554 -23.99 31.10 2.77
C LEU A 554 -23.44 31.97 1.63
N ILE A 555 -23.53 31.46 0.41
CA ILE A 555 -23.24 32.18 -0.83
C ILE A 555 -24.52 32.31 -1.67
N SER A 556 -24.40 33.00 -2.81
CA SER A 556 -25.48 33.14 -3.79
C SER A 556 -26.77 33.69 -3.16
N TYR A 557 -26.63 34.81 -2.43
CA TYR A 557 -27.73 35.49 -1.72
C TYR A 557 -28.42 34.68 -0.61
N GLY A 558 -27.80 33.59 -0.12
CA GLY A 558 -28.37 32.77 0.95
C GLY A 558 -28.91 31.42 0.48
N GLU A 559 -28.76 31.10 -0.80
CA GLU A 559 -29.37 29.93 -1.41
C GLU A 559 -28.44 28.70 -1.41
N GLU A 560 -27.15 28.85 -1.14
CA GLU A 560 -26.19 27.75 -1.20
C GLU A 560 -25.22 27.81 -0.02
N TRP A 561 -24.86 26.66 0.57
CA TRP A 561 -23.90 26.60 1.67
C TRP A 561 -22.54 26.08 1.18
N PHE A 562 -21.51 26.92 1.29
CA PHE A 562 -20.15 26.61 0.84
C PHE A 562 -19.20 26.42 2.01
N TYR A 563 -18.28 25.46 1.91
CA TYR A 563 -17.18 25.31 2.86
C TYR A 563 -15.98 24.57 2.25
N LEU A 564 -14.84 24.57 2.95
CA LEU A 564 -13.65 23.78 2.58
C LEU A 564 -13.51 22.54 3.46
N ALA A 565 -13.25 21.40 2.82
CA ALA A 565 -12.81 20.20 3.52
C ALA A 565 -11.38 20.37 4.06
N ASN A 566 -10.97 19.49 5.00
CA ASN A 566 -9.64 19.52 5.63
C ASN A 566 -8.47 19.44 4.64
N ASN A 567 -8.70 18.89 3.45
CA ASN A 567 -7.72 18.79 2.36
C ASN A 567 -7.69 20.05 1.45
N GLY A 568 -8.44 21.10 1.77
CA GLY A 568 -8.52 22.35 1.01
C GLY A 568 -9.44 22.29 -0.21
N LYS A 569 -10.11 21.16 -0.48
CA LYS A 569 -11.06 21.03 -1.59
C LYS A 569 -12.43 21.63 -1.22
N LYS A 570 -13.11 22.20 -2.20
CA LYS A 570 -14.44 22.83 -2.07
C LYS A 570 -15.54 21.82 -1.79
N CYS A 571 -16.47 22.15 -0.91
CA CYS A 571 -17.70 21.43 -0.64
C CYS A 571 -18.90 22.37 -0.83
N LEU A 572 -20.04 21.81 -1.26
CA LEU A 572 -21.26 22.56 -1.54
C LEU A 572 -22.47 21.79 -1.01
N LEU A 573 -23.31 22.44 -0.23
CA LEU A 573 -24.63 21.93 0.15
C LEU A 573 -25.69 22.80 -0.50
N LEU A 574 -26.52 22.18 -1.34
CA LEU A 574 -27.68 22.82 -1.97
C LEU A 574 -28.95 22.51 -1.16
N PRO A 575 -29.85 23.48 -0.96
CA PRO A 575 -31.09 23.27 -0.24
C PRO A 575 -32.03 22.34 -1.01
N ALA A 576 -32.93 21.69 -0.28
CA ALA A 576 -33.99 20.88 -0.85
C ALA A 576 -34.76 21.60 -1.98
N ARG A 577 -35.01 22.91 -1.83
CA ARG A 577 -35.70 23.74 -2.84
C ARG A 577 -34.96 23.87 -4.17
N ALA A 578 -33.63 23.76 -4.16
CA ALA A 578 -32.82 23.79 -5.38
C ALA A 578 -32.61 22.40 -6.01
N THR A 579 -33.05 21.34 -5.32
CA THR A 579 -32.63 19.96 -5.64
C THR A 579 -33.79 18.97 -5.79
N LEU A 580 -35.04 19.36 -5.54
CA LEU A 580 -36.21 18.47 -5.53
C LEU A 580 -37.35 19.05 -6.37
N GLU A 581 -38.21 18.18 -6.96
CA GLU A 581 -39.40 18.59 -7.73
C GLU A 581 -40.47 19.24 -6.85
N GLU A 582 -40.83 20.51 -7.09
CA GLU A 582 -41.69 21.30 -6.18
C GLU A 582 -43.06 20.66 -5.85
N ASP A 583 -43.65 19.87 -6.75
CA ASP A 583 -44.99 19.30 -6.62
C ASP A 583 -45.08 18.07 -5.70
N ARG A 584 -43.94 17.53 -5.27
CA ARG A 584 -43.88 16.33 -4.40
C ARG A 584 -43.59 16.60 -2.92
N TRP A 585 -43.52 17.86 -2.50
CA TRP A 585 -43.07 18.23 -1.16
C TRP A 585 -43.94 19.28 -0.48
N GLU A 586 -44.07 19.13 0.83
CA GLU A 586 -44.59 20.15 1.73
C GLU A 586 -43.41 20.89 2.40
N TRP A 587 -43.33 22.20 2.21
CA TRP A 587 -42.25 23.03 2.76
C TRP A 587 -42.52 23.43 4.20
N LYS A 588 -41.54 23.21 5.09
CA LYS A 588 -41.66 23.51 6.53
C LYS A 588 -40.51 24.37 7.01
N PRO A 589 -40.77 25.39 7.85
CA PRO A 589 -39.70 26.14 8.50
C PRO A 589 -39.01 25.25 9.54
N GLU A 590 -37.68 25.25 9.55
CA GLU A 590 -36.85 24.53 10.54
C GLU A 590 -35.77 25.48 11.06
N PRO A 591 -36.03 26.22 12.16
CA PRO A 591 -35.15 27.31 12.63
C PRO A 591 -33.74 26.85 13.01
N GLU A 592 -33.57 25.57 13.34
CA GLU A 592 -32.29 24.96 13.71
C GLU A 592 -31.52 24.39 12.51
N ALA A 593 -32.11 24.40 11.30
CA ALA A 593 -31.46 23.94 10.08
C ALA A 593 -30.56 25.02 9.46
N ARG A 594 -29.64 24.59 8.60
CA ARG A 594 -28.74 25.48 7.83
C ARG A 594 -29.49 26.36 6.82
N PHE A 595 -30.69 25.93 6.41
CA PHE A 595 -31.58 26.68 5.53
C PHE A 595 -32.90 26.95 6.26
N GLU A 596 -33.58 28.04 5.91
CA GLU A 596 -34.82 28.47 6.59
C GLU A 596 -35.97 27.46 6.46
N GLU A 597 -35.98 26.68 5.37
CA GLU A 597 -37.02 25.70 5.06
C GLU A 597 -36.44 24.33 4.67
N VAL A 598 -37.18 23.28 5.00
CA VAL A 598 -36.90 21.88 4.65
C VAL A 598 -38.09 21.27 3.92
N ALA A 599 -37.86 20.23 3.13
CA ALA A 599 -38.90 19.58 2.32
C ALA A 599 -39.42 18.31 3.00
N ASN A 600 -40.73 18.19 3.20
CA ASN A 600 -41.37 16.99 3.72
C ASN A 600 -42.05 16.20 2.58
N CYS A 601 -41.63 14.96 2.36
CA CYS A 601 -42.13 14.14 1.25
C CYS A 601 -43.60 13.77 1.45
N ILE A 602 -44.45 14.00 0.44
CA ILE A 602 -45.88 13.64 0.51
C ILE A 602 -46.25 12.41 -0.35
N PHE A 603 -45.31 11.90 -1.16
CA PHE A 603 -45.47 10.72 -2.03
C PHE A 603 -44.64 9.52 -1.56
N ASP A 604 -44.93 8.35 -2.13
CA ASP A 604 -44.18 7.12 -1.85
C ASP A 604 -42.82 7.05 -2.57
N THR A 605 -42.58 7.97 -3.52
CA THR A 605 -41.33 8.08 -4.30
C THR A 605 -41.00 9.56 -4.49
N PHE A 606 -39.72 9.88 -4.63
CA PHE A 606 -39.29 11.24 -4.95
C PHE A 606 -38.00 11.23 -5.75
N GLY A 607 -37.79 12.27 -6.56
CA GLY A 607 -36.54 12.44 -7.29
C GLY A 607 -35.68 13.59 -6.76
N ILE A 608 -34.38 13.47 -7.00
CA ILE A 608 -33.35 14.47 -6.75
C ILE A 608 -32.88 14.99 -8.10
N PHE A 609 -33.08 16.28 -8.34
CA PHE A 609 -32.75 16.98 -9.57
C PHE A 609 -31.86 18.17 -9.23
N CYS A 610 -30.56 18.01 -9.42
CA CYS A 610 -29.59 19.05 -9.10
C CYS A 610 -29.03 19.64 -10.39
N LYS A 611 -29.11 20.96 -10.58
CA LYS A 611 -28.46 21.65 -11.69
C LYS A 611 -27.71 22.89 -11.22
N PHE A 612 -26.38 22.84 -11.18
CA PHE A 612 -25.57 23.91 -10.62
C PHE A 612 -24.25 24.12 -11.35
N SER A 613 -23.63 25.27 -11.11
CA SER A 613 -22.37 25.66 -11.75
C SER A 613 -21.19 24.88 -11.16
N SER A 614 -20.45 24.19 -12.02
CA SER A 614 -19.23 23.45 -11.66
C SER A 614 -18.14 24.32 -11.03
N LYS A 615 -18.18 25.65 -11.24
CA LYS A 615 -17.22 26.61 -10.66
C LYS A 615 -17.25 26.64 -9.14
N LEU A 616 -18.34 26.19 -8.54
CA LEU A 616 -18.50 26.06 -7.09
C LEU A 616 -17.78 24.82 -6.53
N LEU A 617 -17.33 23.90 -7.39
CA LEU A 617 -16.57 22.72 -7.04
C LEU A 617 -15.12 22.82 -7.52
N SER A 618 -14.27 21.93 -7.00
CA SER A 618 -12.88 21.83 -7.41
C SER A 618 -12.81 21.11 -8.76
N PRO A 619 -11.99 21.56 -9.74
CA PRO A 619 -11.83 20.86 -11.00
C PRO A 619 -11.09 19.53 -10.82
N GLN A 620 -11.25 18.59 -11.76
CA GLN A 620 -10.53 17.30 -11.80
C GLN A 620 -10.65 16.51 -10.49
N THR A 621 -11.80 16.59 -9.84
CA THR A 621 -12.06 16.00 -8.53
C THR A 621 -13.30 15.12 -8.61
N THR A 622 -13.21 13.91 -8.05
CA THR A 622 -14.37 13.05 -7.84
C THR A 622 -15.18 13.56 -6.65
N TYR A 623 -16.49 13.72 -6.84
CA TYR A 623 -17.42 14.19 -5.84
C TYR A 623 -18.51 13.14 -5.60
N ALA A 624 -18.84 12.92 -4.33
CA ALA A 624 -20.00 12.16 -3.91
C ALA A 624 -21.14 13.11 -3.52
N ALA A 625 -22.36 12.78 -3.96
CA ALA A 625 -23.59 13.46 -3.57
C ALA A 625 -24.23 12.73 -2.38
N PHE A 626 -24.48 13.46 -1.30
CA PHE A 626 -25.09 12.96 -0.08
C PHE A 626 -26.47 13.59 0.11
N LEU A 627 -27.51 12.76 0.16
CA LEU A 627 -28.84 13.20 0.57
C LEU A 627 -28.84 13.42 2.08
N VAL A 628 -29.21 14.61 2.55
CA VAL A 628 -29.30 14.95 3.97
C VAL A 628 -30.76 15.02 4.40
N TYR A 629 -31.17 14.18 5.34
CA TYR A 629 -32.59 13.94 5.65
C TYR A 629 -32.85 13.52 7.11
N LYS A 630 -34.12 13.54 7.52
CA LYS A 630 -34.66 12.96 8.76
C LYS A 630 -35.80 12.01 8.39
N LEU A 631 -35.92 10.92 9.16
CA LEU A 631 -37.04 9.99 9.04
C LEU A 631 -38.15 10.39 10.02
N PRO A 632 -39.44 10.16 9.68
CA PRO A 632 -40.53 10.39 10.61
C PRO A 632 -40.52 9.35 11.73
N ASP A 633 -41.15 9.66 12.86
CA ASP A 633 -41.09 8.85 14.08
C ASP A 633 -41.57 7.40 13.88
N ASP A 634 -42.53 7.21 12.97
CA ASP A 634 -43.12 5.93 12.58
C ASP A 634 -42.08 4.95 12.00
N TYR A 635 -40.96 5.45 11.49
CA TYR A 635 -39.88 4.62 10.93
C TYR A 635 -38.99 4.05 12.02
N LYS A 636 -39.06 4.55 13.26
CA LYS A 636 -38.27 4.02 14.39
C LYS A 636 -38.66 2.57 14.72
N SER A 637 -39.89 2.16 14.43
CA SER A 637 -40.43 0.81 14.69
C SER A 637 -40.25 -0.20 13.55
N VAL A 638 -39.70 0.21 12.39
CA VAL A 638 -39.46 -0.71 11.26
C VAL A 638 -38.16 -1.49 11.50
N ASP A 639 -38.28 -2.73 11.98
CA ASP A 639 -37.13 -3.58 12.31
C ASP A 639 -36.29 -4.00 11.08
N GLN A 640 -36.85 -3.89 9.87
CA GLN A 640 -36.26 -4.32 8.61
C GLN A 640 -36.37 -3.22 7.55
N PRO A 641 -35.45 -2.25 7.47
CA PRO A 641 -35.54 -1.21 6.44
C PRO A 641 -35.22 -1.83 5.08
N PRO A 642 -36.16 -1.84 4.13
CA PRO A 642 -35.88 -2.36 2.80
C PRO A 642 -34.96 -1.42 2.02
N PRO A 643 -34.28 -1.94 0.99
CA PRO A 643 -33.54 -1.10 0.06
C PRO A 643 -34.48 -0.09 -0.63
N VAL A 644 -33.96 1.11 -0.82
CA VAL A 644 -34.52 2.15 -1.67
C VAL A 644 -33.75 2.13 -2.97
N GLN A 645 -34.43 1.82 -4.05
CA GLN A 645 -33.88 1.83 -5.39
C GLN A 645 -33.65 3.27 -5.85
N VAL A 646 -32.44 3.54 -6.33
CA VAL A 646 -32.02 4.78 -6.98
C VAL A 646 -31.84 4.47 -8.45
N VAL A 647 -32.51 5.25 -9.30
CA VAL A 647 -32.39 5.16 -10.75
C VAL A 647 -31.78 6.46 -11.25
N ASP A 648 -30.64 6.39 -11.93
CA ASP A 648 -30.06 7.55 -12.62
C ASP A 648 -30.71 7.72 -13.99
N GLU A 649 -31.43 8.83 -14.16
CA GLU A 649 -32.15 9.15 -15.40
C GLU A 649 -31.32 10.03 -16.37
N ASP A 650 -30.15 10.54 -15.95
CA ASP A 650 -29.29 11.46 -16.71
C ASP A 650 -28.14 10.75 -17.48
N SER A 651 -28.06 9.42 -17.46
CA SER A 651 -26.98 8.63 -18.11
C SER A 651 -26.83 8.83 -19.63
N ASP A 652 -27.73 9.57 -20.29
CA ASP A 652 -27.75 9.88 -21.73
C ASP A 652 -27.68 11.39 -22.05
N SER A 653 -26.56 12.08 -21.80
CA SER A 653 -26.43 13.47 -22.31
C SER A 653 -25.05 13.92 -22.81
N ASP A 654 -24.28 13.01 -23.40
CA ASP A 654 -23.07 13.39 -24.17
C ASP A 654 -22.87 12.58 -25.49
N SER A 655 -23.94 12.04 -26.09
CA SER A 655 -23.90 11.42 -27.42
C SER A 655 -24.66 12.25 -28.47
N ASP A 656 -23.96 13.20 -29.08
CA ASP A 656 -24.28 13.63 -30.45
C ASP A 656 -23.98 12.43 -31.40
N SER A 657 -24.91 11.48 -31.50
CA SER A 657 -24.94 10.53 -32.61
C SER A 657 -26.33 9.93 -32.80
N ASP A 658 -26.97 10.31 -33.90
CA ASP A 658 -28.07 9.59 -34.51
C ASP A 658 -27.67 8.13 -34.76
N SER A 659 -28.15 7.20 -33.92
CA SER A 659 -28.32 5.80 -34.31
C SER A 659 -29.36 5.12 -33.43
N ASP A 660 -30.51 4.82 -34.03
CA ASP A 660 -31.49 3.84 -33.54
C ASP A 660 -30.82 2.47 -33.38
N SER A 661 -30.55 2.02 -32.14
CA SER A 661 -30.56 0.59 -31.77
C SER A 661 -30.38 0.36 -30.26
N ASP A 662 -31.37 -0.31 -29.68
CA ASP A 662 -31.32 -1.22 -28.52
C ASP A 662 -30.92 -0.72 -27.12
N SER A 663 -31.95 -0.35 -26.35
CA SER A 663 -32.10 -0.44 -24.88
C SER A 663 -30.82 -0.31 -24.04
N ASP A 664 -30.32 0.92 -23.92
CA ASP A 664 -29.23 1.24 -22.99
C ASP A 664 -29.73 1.27 -21.53
N SER A 665 -28.99 0.58 -20.66
CA SER A 665 -29.39 0.26 -19.30
C SER A 665 -29.22 1.44 -18.35
N LYS A 666 -30.32 2.01 -17.83
CA LYS A 666 -30.29 2.93 -16.69
C LYS A 666 -29.50 2.29 -15.53
N GLU A 667 -28.58 3.02 -14.92
CA GLU A 667 -27.93 2.54 -13.69
C GLU A 667 -28.96 2.50 -12.56
N VAL A 668 -29.17 1.30 -12.03
CA VAL A 668 -30.10 1.04 -10.93
C VAL A 668 -29.33 0.40 -9.79
N TYR A 669 -29.27 1.09 -8.65
CA TYR A 669 -28.62 0.60 -7.44
C TYR A 669 -29.49 0.88 -6.21
N ASN A 670 -29.18 0.27 -5.08
CA ASN A 670 -29.99 0.44 -3.87
C ASN A 670 -29.24 1.22 -2.79
N ILE A 671 -29.94 2.05 -2.06
CA ILE A 671 -29.46 2.69 -0.82
C ILE A 671 -30.34 2.28 0.34
N PHE A 672 -29.93 2.61 1.55
CA PHE A 672 -30.78 2.51 2.74
C PHE A 672 -30.98 3.89 3.35
N LEU A 673 -32.21 4.22 3.71
CA LEU A 673 -32.51 5.45 4.46
C LEU A 673 -32.45 5.25 5.99
N ARG A 674 -32.35 4.00 6.44
CA ARG A 674 -32.06 3.66 7.84
C ARG A 674 -30.98 2.59 7.81
N THR A 675 -30.01 2.69 8.72
CA THR A 675 -28.99 1.64 8.84
C THR A 675 -29.72 0.30 9.02
N PRO A 676 -29.50 -0.70 8.15
CA PRO A 676 -30.03 -2.04 8.37
C PRO A 676 -29.58 -2.47 9.75
N GLN A 677 -30.53 -2.74 10.66
CA GLN A 677 -30.16 -3.38 11.92
C GLN A 677 -29.54 -4.72 11.51
N THR A 678 -28.24 -4.92 11.76
CA THR A 678 -27.82 -6.31 11.97
C THR A 678 -28.52 -6.69 13.28
N PRO A 679 -29.39 -7.70 13.32
CA PRO A 679 -30.08 -8.03 14.55
C PRO A 679 -29.07 -8.28 15.67
N VAL A 680 -29.40 -7.61 16.77
CA VAL A 680 -28.68 -7.56 18.03
C VAL A 680 -28.50 -8.96 18.62
N ILE A 681 -27.30 -9.12 19.18
CA ILE A 681 -26.77 -10.20 20.01
C ILE A 681 -27.72 -10.51 21.18
N SER A 682 -28.08 -11.78 21.37
CA SER A 682 -28.33 -12.34 22.71
C SER A 682 -27.86 -13.80 22.68
N TRP A 683 -27.18 -14.36 23.70
CA TRP A 683 -27.50 -14.36 25.13
C TRP A 683 -26.34 -14.06 26.09
N ASN A 684 -26.60 -13.19 27.07
CA ASN A 684 -26.36 -13.42 28.50
C ASN A 684 -27.21 -12.41 29.29
N GLU A 685 -28.15 -12.87 30.12
CA GLU A 685 -29.12 -12.04 30.90
C GLU A 685 -28.47 -11.14 31.98
N LYS A 686 -27.18 -10.84 31.91
CA LYS A 686 -26.47 -10.03 32.91
C LYS A 686 -25.74 -8.80 32.39
N GLU A 687 -25.67 -8.58 31.09
CA GLU A 687 -24.98 -7.40 30.55
C GLU A 687 -25.81 -6.70 29.46
N GLU A 688 -26.83 -5.95 29.89
CA GLU A 688 -27.39 -4.87 29.08
C GLU A 688 -26.35 -3.76 28.90
N LYS A 689 -25.61 -3.75 27.78
CA LYS A 689 -25.14 -2.52 27.12
C LYS A 689 -25.12 -2.71 25.61
N THR A 690 -26.22 -2.30 24.99
CA THR A 690 -26.34 -1.71 23.64
C THR A 690 -25.05 -1.66 22.80
N TYR A 691 -24.85 -2.67 21.93
CA TYR A 691 -23.87 -2.59 20.86
C TYR A 691 -24.47 -1.86 19.65
N LYS A 692 -23.84 -0.76 19.22
CA LYS A 692 -24.05 -0.12 17.92
C LYS A 692 -22.86 -0.51 17.02
N PRO A 693 -23.07 -0.97 15.77
CA PRO A 693 -21.96 -1.26 14.87
C PRO A 693 -21.28 0.05 14.47
N SER A 694 -20.12 0.36 15.07
CA SER A 694 -19.30 1.54 14.76
C SER A 694 -18.22 1.27 13.69
N SER A 695 -18.12 0.03 13.19
CA SER A 695 -17.06 -0.41 12.28
C SER A 695 -17.57 -1.04 10.98
N ARG A 696 -18.60 -0.45 10.35
CA ARG A 696 -18.90 -0.79 8.96
C ARG A 696 -17.97 0.01 8.03
N PRO A 697 -17.30 -0.61 7.04
CA PRO A 697 -16.54 0.13 6.03
C PRO A 697 -17.45 1.19 5.35
N ASN A 698 -16.85 2.23 4.75
CA ASN A 698 -17.56 3.26 3.99
C ASN A 698 -18.21 2.66 2.73
N ILE A 699 -19.31 1.93 2.91
CA ILE A 699 -20.10 1.33 1.83
C ILE A 699 -21.00 2.42 1.23
N LYS A 700 -20.96 2.57 -0.09
CA LYS A 700 -21.84 3.51 -0.83
C LYS A 700 -23.30 3.13 -0.56
N GLY A 701 -24.17 4.13 -0.33
CA GLY A 701 -25.58 3.89 -0.06
C GLY A 701 -25.95 3.52 1.38
N LEU A 702 -25.01 3.55 2.34
CA LEU A 702 -25.33 3.43 3.76
C LEU A 702 -25.55 4.79 4.44
N PRO A 703 -26.58 4.93 5.28
CA PRO A 703 -26.87 6.16 5.96
C PRO A 703 -26.05 6.32 7.24
N LYS A 704 -25.60 7.54 7.52
CA LYS A 704 -24.84 7.94 8.72
C LYS A 704 -25.58 9.04 9.46
N GLN A 705 -25.43 9.07 10.77
CA GLN A 705 -25.94 10.15 11.60
C GLN A 705 -24.89 11.27 11.69
N ARG A 706 -25.33 12.51 11.47
CA ARG A 706 -24.53 13.74 11.58
C ARG A 706 -24.62 14.32 12.99
N SER A 707 -23.63 15.13 13.36
CA SER A 707 -23.63 15.81 14.67
C SER A 707 -24.74 16.85 14.82
N ASP A 708 -25.20 17.42 13.72
CA ASP A 708 -26.36 18.34 13.66
C ASP A 708 -27.72 17.62 13.77
N GLY A 709 -27.71 16.31 14.05
CA GLY A 709 -28.92 15.50 14.27
C GLY A 709 -29.62 15.03 12.98
N TRP A 710 -29.11 15.39 11.80
CA TRP A 710 -29.58 14.88 10.51
C TRP A 710 -28.94 13.53 10.16
N MET A 711 -29.55 12.82 9.22
CA MET A 711 -28.95 11.65 8.56
C MET A 711 -28.38 12.06 7.21
N GLU A 712 -27.34 11.38 6.75
CA GLU A 712 -26.81 11.51 5.38
C GLU A 712 -26.64 10.15 4.74
N VAL A 713 -26.89 10.02 3.43
CA VAL A 713 -26.59 8.80 2.66
C VAL A 713 -26.01 9.19 1.31
N GLN A 714 -24.93 8.52 0.88
CA GLN A 714 -24.38 8.73 -0.46
C GLN A 714 -25.35 8.17 -1.49
N VAL A 715 -25.83 9.03 -2.39
CA VAL A 715 -26.82 8.68 -3.41
C VAL A 715 -26.25 8.66 -4.82
N HIS A 716 -25.11 9.30 -5.09
CA HIS A 716 -24.50 9.33 -6.43
C HIS A 716 -23.02 9.77 -6.36
N GLU A 717 -22.25 9.57 -7.43
CA GLU A 717 -20.85 9.99 -7.55
C GLU A 717 -20.54 10.41 -9.00
N PHE A 718 -19.82 11.51 -9.17
CA PHE A 718 -19.43 12.01 -10.49
C PHE A 718 -18.05 12.67 -10.44
N GLN A 719 -17.40 12.85 -11.59
CA GLN A 719 -16.09 13.49 -11.70
C GLN A 719 -16.18 14.85 -12.37
N THR A 720 -15.61 15.89 -11.75
CA THR A 720 -15.54 17.22 -12.38
C THR A 720 -14.42 17.26 -13.43
N ARG A 721 -14.71 17.80 -14.62
CA ARG A 721 -13.70 18.05 -15.67
C ARG A 721 -13.27 19.52 -15.69
N ALA A 722 -12.16 19.83 -16.36
CA ALA A 722 -11.58 21.18 -16.37
C ALA A 722 -12.50 22.26 -16.98
N ASN A 723 -13.40 21.91 -17.91
CA ASN A 723 -14.16 22.86 -18.75
C ASN A 723 -15.70 22.72 -18.68
N ILE A 724 -16.24 21.83 -17.85
CA ILE A 724 -17.71 21.73 -17.70
C ILE A 724 -18.21 23.04 -17.08
N LYS A 725 -19.30 23.63 -17.61
CA LYS A 725 -19.91 24.85 -17.03
C LYS A 725 -21.06 24.56 -16.07
N MET A 726 -21.80 23.47 -16.28
CA MET A 726 -22.97 23.07 -15.49
C MET A 726 -22.92 21.57 -15.21
N ILE A 727 -23.22 21.17 -13.98
CA ILE A 727 -23.41 19.78 -13.56
C ILE A 727 -24.92 19.55 -13.42
N SER A 728 -25.42 18.48 -14.02
CA SER A 728 -26.79 17.98 -13.85
C SER A 728 -26.73 16.60 -13.20
N THR A 729 -27.66 16.31 -12.31
CA THR A 729 -27.86 14.97 -11.77
C THR A 729 -29.36 14.77 -11.55
N CYS A 730 -29.90 13.69 -12.11
CA CYS A 730 -31.31 13.32 -12.05
C CYS A 730 -31.47 11.91 -11.48
N LEU A 731 -31.82 11.79 -10.21
CA LEU A 731 -31.99 10.51 -9.51
C LEU A 731 -33.43 10.32 -9.11
N ASN A 732 -33.98 9.14 -9.31
CA ASN A 732 -35.32 8.78 -8.84
C ASN A 732 -35.24 7.73 -7.73
N LEU A 733 -35.81 8.02 -6.57
CA LEU A 733 -35.80 7.16 -5.40
C LEU A 733 -37.16 6.51 -5.19
N SER A 734 -37.19 5.17 -5.15
CA SER A 734 -38.40 4.39 -4.93
C SER A 734 -38.13 3.15 -4.08
N SER A 735 -39.14 2.64 -3.39
CA SER A 735 -39.04 1.35 -2.69
C SER A 735 -40.34 0.58 -2.84
N ASN A 736 -40.23 -0.72 -3.15
CA ASN A 736 -41.40 -1.60 -3.27
C ASN A 736 -41.95 -2.05 -1.91
N ASP A 737 -41.12 -1.94 -0.87
CA ASP A 737 -41.36 -2.54 0.44
C ASP A 737 -41.59 -1.49 1.54
N MET A 738 -41.38 -0.19 1.25
CA MET A 738 -41.51 0.91 2.21
C MET A 738 -41.95 2.19 1.50
N SER A 739 -42.92 2.90 2.08
CA SER A 739 -43.28 4.25 1.64
C SER A 739 -42.09 5.20 1.83
N LEU A 740 -41.92 6.25 1.01
CA LEU A 740 -40.98 7.35 1.30
C LEU A 740 -41.68 8.60 1.85
N LYS A 741 -42.98 8.48 2.17
CA LYS A 741 -43.79 9.58 2.68
C LYS A 741 -43.33 9.97 4.09
N GLY A 742 -43.23 11.28 4.33
CA GLY A 742 -42.82 11.85 5.61
C GLY A 742 -41.31 11.95 5.80
N VAL A 743 -40.49 11.49 4.84
CA VAL A 743 -39.05 11.76 4.84
C VAL A 743 -38.85 13.27 4.69
N ILE A 744 -38.13 13.88 5.63
CA ILE A 744 -37.82 15.31 5.64
C ILE A 744 -36.42 15.49 5.06
N VAL A 745 -36.26 16.25 4.00
CA VAL A 745 -34.99 16.48 3.31
C VAL A 745 -34.52 17.92 3.57
N LEU A 746 -33.28 18.05 4.02
CA LEU A 746 -32.59 19.34 4.14
C LEU A 746 -32.03 19.79 2.79
N GLY A 747 -31.43 18.86 2.05
CA GLY A 747 -30.78 19.14 0.77
C GLY A 747 -29.80 18.06 0.35
N VAL A 748 -28.94 18.41 -0.61
CA VAL A 748 -27.92 17.51 -1.17
C VAL A 748 -26.54 18.13 -1.01
N GLU A 749 -25.64 17.40 -0.36
CA GLU A 749 -24.27 17.81 -0.08
C GLU A 749 -23.27 17.13 -1.01
N PHE A 750 -22.42 17.91 -1.67
CA PHE A 750 -21.36 17.46 -2.54
C PHE A 750 -20.02 17.55 -1.83
N ARG A 751 -19.39 16.39 -1.58
CA ARG A 751 -18.08 16.28 -0.92
C ARG A 751 -17.06 15.57 -1.81
N PRO A 752 -15.79 16.01 -1.81
CA PRO A 752 -14.73 15.34 -2.55
C PRO A 752 -14.46 13.95 -1.95
N VAL A 753 -14.26 12.95 -2.81
CA VAL A 753 -13.90 11.56 -2.46
C VAL A 753 -12.41 11.34 -2.63
#